data_AF-A0A5M3Z7R8-F1
#
_entry.id   AF-A0A5M3Z7R8-F1
#
_cell.length_a   1.000
_cell.length_b   1.000
_cell.length_c   1.000
_cell.angle_alpha   90.00
_cell.angle_beta   90.00
_cell.angle_gamma   90.00
#
_symmetry.space_group_name_H-M   'P 1'
#
loop_
_entity.id
_entity.type
_entity.pdbx_description
1 polymer ?
#
loop_
_entity_poly.entity_id
_entity_poly.type
_entity_poly.pdbx_seq_one_letter_code
_entity_poly.pdbx_strand_id
1 'polypeptide(L)'
;MADIPNDLSLLANAAGRTVLITGGANGIGAATASLFNAHGSKVVISDLGSTKPTAETLIQTFSHPENAVFIPANILDWVQMTALFKEATRHFGAVDIVIANAGVMESHAVLDLDDIDEAGDLRESAEGFKVIDINLKGTLNTLRLAMHHMKPRQTGSIVLLASTSGYFGGTGVTAYVASKHGIVGLLRASQSKAQQHGIRVNAIAPFLTPTRITAGFAQQWQDAGLEANTPARVAEAIAQAALDATRRGSCVMVAGKFTREMEATRSKLLPLWLGEDVAAFMGRAMRFFVDIGGPSKDPESIPLRSDIVCTRGIVPPPPHPLARLTAEASPQCPAIRRRPALPRPECAASCPASTMGIASIDIDHADNESGPHVHGSISLQSLVPAAHGGAYVETGDGDWTPGVREWLVTVCVSILVTMDAFNATVVIPLIPDLSSTLVQPLENTLWLNTAYLLASAASQALLTMLAEGLGHGPVLLAAVVLATVGTGVCGGSPGLPGLVAGRFIQGMGGGAITSVSLLVVAETIPKTHQARFTGYVFRAQVAGTVAGPLLGALFVQHAGGIWVFYSSFVFCALGMLVVPFAVDLRGYGPGYRGVSMRTLRAGDWVGGMLVFLSLGSLVSGVSWGGTQFAWDGWQTLVPICVGAVLGVLLLVYAAVRMRTNVVYNPAVLRSMSVTMLHAGVFFHGVMISTHLQFLPLYLLLVQGLPATLVGLSATALTALTPFFLLLLEKTPVFTSHPRIAPWLIRAGWTIDILSTGCCVLLDEATPTAAWVFVFLVAGVSHALLLPSYVVALQHVVPQYSPHRGGAHRSRKADAPSALMAHSLLRTWGMCVAVSVGGCVFMNWVARSAGVHDGLVDHSATEMRALRPWGEADMTIVERGVYVDGLRMLWKVFTAVAGVGGLSSVFI
;
A
#
# COMPACT_ATOMS: atom_id res chain seq x y z
N MET A 1 4.49 40.92 -6.87
CA MET A 1 3.02 40.72 -6.93
C MET A 1 2.36 42.07 -6.87
N ALA A 2 1.22 42.27 -7.55
CA ALA A 2 0.31 43.38 -7.25
C ALA A 2 -0.59 43.03 -6.04
N ASP A 3 -1.19 44.04 -5.42
CA ASP A 3 -2.41 43.86 -4.62
C ASP A 3 -3.58 43.49 -5.54
N ILE A 4 -4.59 42.80 -5.02
CA ILE A 4 -5.89 42.72 -5.68
C ILE A 4 -6.67 43.98 -5.28
N PRO A 5 -6.98 44.91 -6.21
CA PRO A 5 -7.82 46.05 -5.87
C PRO A 5 -9.24 45.58 -5.50
N ASN A 6 -9.83 46.21 -4.49
CA ASN A 6 -11.24 45.98 -4.12
C ASN A 6 -12.15 46.48 -5.25
N ASP A 7 -12.67 45.59 -6.09
CA ASP A 7 -13.73 45.95 -7.03
C ASP A 7 -15.10 45.90 -6.33
N LEU A 8 -15.50 47.04 -5.78
CA LEU A 8 -16.82 47.21 -5.15
C LEU A 8 -17.96 47.24 -6.18
N SER A 9 -17.70 47.45 -7.48
CA SER A 9 -18.75 47.44 -8.51
C SER A 9 -19.38 46.06 -8.65
N LEU A 10 -18.63 45.00 -8.33
CA LEU A 10 -19.13 43.62 -8.30
C LEU A 10 -20.32 43.44 -7.35
N LEU A 11 -20.44 44.23 -6.28
CA LEU A 11 -21.53 44.14 -5.30
C LEU A 11 -22.90 44.46 -5.91
N ALA A 12 -22.98 45.21 -7.01
CA ALA A 12 -24.22 45.41 -7.75
C ALA A 12 -24.81 44.09 -8.29
N ASN A 13 -23.98 43.07 -8.49
CA ASN A 13 -24.41 41.73 -8.93
C ASN A 13 -24.98 40.87 -7.79
N ALA A 14 -25.03 41.36 -6.55
CA ALA A 14 -25.62 40.66 -5.41
C ALA A 14 -27.15 40.69 -5.42
N ALA A 15 -27.75 41.72 -6.03
CA ALA A 15 -29.19 41.97 -5.98
C ALA A 15 -30.02 40.78 -6.49
N GLY A 16 -31.06 40.42 -5.74
CA GLY A 16 -32.01 39.34 -6.07
C GLY A 16 -31.49 37.91 -5.88
N ARG A 17 -30.17 37.70 -5.77
CA ARG A 17 -29.56 36.37 -5.58
C ARG A 17 -29.80 35.82 -4.18
N THR A 18 -29.94 34.50 -4.06
CA THR A 18 -30.01 33.82 -2.76
C THR A 18 -28.63 33.38 -2.28
N VAL A 19 -28.25 33.80 -1.07
CA VAL A 19 -26.97 33.54 -0.42
C VAL A 19 -27.19 32.73 0.85
N LEU A 20 -26.66 31.51 0.91
CA LEU A 20 -26.70 30.64 2.09
C LEU A 20 -25.35 30.67 2.81
N ILE A 21 -25.36 30.97 4.11
CA ILE A 21 -24.14 31.18 4.91
C ILE A 21 -24.16 30.23 6.10
N THR A 22 -23.22 29.28 6.17
CA THR A 22 -23.04 28.42 7.36
C THR A 22 -22.17 29.12 8.41
N GLY A 23 -22.51 28.97 9.69
CA GLY A 23 -21.89 29.75 10.77
C GLY A 23 -22.24 31.24 10.67
N GLY A 24 -23.43 31.54 10.12
CA GLY A 24 -23.80 32.90 9.71
C GLY A 24 -24.18 33.84 10.84
N ALA A 25 -24.40 33.36 12.07
CA ALA A 25 -24.95 34.18 13.15
C ALA A 25 -23.90 35.09 13.82
N ASN A 26 -22.61 34.92 13.54
CA ASN A 26 -21.52 35.62 14.23
C ASN A 26 -20.33 35.96 13.30
N GLY A 27 -19.52 36.95 13.69
CA GLY A 27 -18.20 37.22 13.12
C GLY A 27 -18.19 37.48 11.62
N ILE A 28 -17.30 36.79 10.88
CA ILE A 28 -17.18 36.88 9.42
C ILE A 28 -18.50 36.49 8.73
N GLY A 29 -19.19 35.46 9.24
CA GLY A 29 -20.49 35.02 8.71
C GLY A 29 -21.56 36.10 8.83
N ALA A 30 -21.64 36.75 10.00
CA ALA A 30 -22.57 37.86 10.23
C ALA A 30 -22.25 39.08 9.35
N ALA A 31 -20.98 39.49 9.27
CA ALA A 31 -20.56 40.60 8.40
C ALA A 31 -20.85 40.31 6.92
N THR A 32 -20.69 39.06 6.48
CA THR A 32 -21.04 38.60 5.13
C THR A 32 -22.56 38.64 4.90
N ALA A 33 -23.35 38.22 5.89
CA ALA A 33 -24.82 38.28 5.83
C ALA A 33 -25.34 39.72 5.70
N SER A 34 -24.84 40.63 6.55
CA SER A 34 -25.16 42.07 6.46
C SER A 34 -24.75 42.67 5.11
N LEU A 35 -23.54 42.37 4.62
CA LEU A 35 -23.03 42.92 3.36
C LEU A 35 -23.86 42.50 2.15
N PHE A 36 -24.22 41.21 2.04
CA PHE A 36 -25.05 40.72 0.95
C PHE A 36 -26.49 41.26 1.04
N ASN A 37 -27.08 41.31 2.24
CA ASN A 37 -28.43 41.85 2.42
C ASN A 37 -28.50 43.35 2.06
N ALA A 38 -27.52 44.16 2.47
CA ALA A 38 -27.42 45.58 2.14
C ALA A 38 -27.28 45.86 0.62
N HIS A 39 -26.92 44.84 -0.18
CA HIS A 39 -26.88 44.89 -1.64
C HIS A 39 -28.03 44.07 -2.29
N GLY A 40 -29.13 43.87 -1.56
CA GLY A 40 -30.37 43.30 -2.08
C GLY A 40 -30.37 41.79 -2.31
N SER A 41 -29.43 41.04 -1.74
CA SER A 41 -29.51 39.57 -1.74
C SER A 41 -30.53 39.05 -0.73
N LYS A 42 -31.10 37.88 -1.04
CA LYS A 42 -31.89 37.06 -0.12
C LYS A 42 -30.93 36.21 0.73
N VAL A 43 -30.92 36.36 2.05
CA VAL A 43 -29.88 35.76 2.91
C VAL A 43 -30.45 34.66 3.81
N VAL A 44 -29.95 33.45 3.63
CA VAL A 44 -30.21 32.31 4.54
C VAL A 44 -29.05 32.20 5.52
N ILE A 45 -29.31 32.60 6.76
CA ILE A 45 -28.39 32.41 7.87
C ILE A 45 -28.60 30.99 8.41
N SER A 46 -27.54 30.18 8.43
CA SER A 46 -27.59 28.86 9.06
C SER A 46 -26.45 28.67 10.04
N ASP A 47 -26.79 28.17 11.22
CA ASP A 47 -25.90 28.01 12.37
C ASP A 47 -26.59 27.06 13.38
N LEU A 48 -25.94 26.75 14.50
CA LEU A 48 -26.52 25.89 15.53
C LEU A 48 -27.79 26.49 16.13
N GLY A 49 -28.80 25.67 16.46
CA GLY A 49 -30.10 26.13 16.97
C GLY A 49 -30.03 26.99 18.25
N SER A 50 -28.99 26.82 19.07
CA SER A 50 -28.71 27.66 20.25
C SER A 50 -28.34 29.11 19.91
N THR A 51 -27.92 29.40 18.67
CA THR A 51 -27.61 30.75 18.19
C THR A 51 -28.82 31.49 17.62
N LYS A 52 -30.00 30.84 17.55
CA LYS A 52 -31.22 31.40 16.97
C LYS A 52 -31.52 32.83 17.42
N PRO A 53 -31.49 33.19 18.72
CA PRO A 53 -31.75 34.56 19.16
C PRO A 53 -30.74 35.57 18.59
N THR A 54 -29.46 35.20 18.52
CA THR A 54 -28.41 36.05 17.93
C THR A 54 -28.64 36.27 16.43
N ALA A 55 -29.08 35.24 15.70
CA ALA A 55 -29.41 35.36 14.28
C ALA A 55 -30.68 36.20 14.04
N GLU A 56 -31.70 36.07 14.88
CA GLU A 56 -32.93 36.87 14.79
C GLU A 56 -32.68 38.35 15.11
N THR A 57 -31.88 38.66 16.15
CA THR A 57 -31.44 40.04 16.41
C THR A 57 -30.56 40.57 15.28
N LEU A 58 -29.68 39.77 14.70
CA LEU A 58 -28.86 40.17 13.55
C LEU A 58 -29.74 40.53 12.33
N ILE A 59 -30.75 39.72 12.01
CA ILE A 59 -31.71 39.98 10.92
C ILE A 59 -32.47 41.30 11.15
N GLN A 60 -32.81 41.65 12.40
CA GLN A 60 -33.45 42.93 12.72
C GLN A 60 -32.55 44.17 12.47
N THR A 61 -31.24 43.99 12.35
CA THR A 61 -30.28 45.08 12.01
C THR A 61 -30.00 45.23 10.51
N PHE A 62 -30.62 44.40 9.67
CA PHE A 62 -30.40 44.40 8.23
C PHE A 62 -31.13 45.54 7.52
N SER A 63 -30.63 45.94 6.35
CA SER A 63 -31.30 46.94 5.48
C SER A 63 -32.61 46.41 4.89
N HIS A 64 -32.68 45.09 4.70
CA HIS A 64 -33.83 44.36 4.15
C HIS A 64 -34.14 43.11 5.00
N PRO A 65 -34.63 43.25 6.25
CA PRO A 65 -34.90 42.11 7.14
C PRO A 65 -35.86 41.08 6.53
N GLU A 66 -36.81 41.52 5.70
CA GLU A 66 -37.77 40.69 4.97
C GLU A 66 -37.11 39.78 3.92
N ASN A 67 -35.90 40.13 3.48
CA ASN A 67 -35.06 39.34 2.59
C ASN A 67 -34.07 38.45 3.36
N ALA A 68 -34.30 38.14 4.64
CA ALA A 68 -33.45 37.22 5.40
C ALA A 68 -34.24 36.22 6.26
N VAL A 69 -33.66 35.04 6.48
CA VAL A 69 -34.24 33.98 7.32
C VAL A 69 -33.15 33.20 8.04
N PHE A 70 -33.42 32.80 9.29
CA PHE A 70 -32.57 31.86 10.03
C PHE A 70 -33.11 30.42 9.92
N ILE A 71 -32.25 29.48 9.54
CA ILE A 71 -32.57 28.05 9.45
C ILE A 71 -31.52 27.25 10.25
N PRO A 72 -31.89 26.66 11.41
CA PRO A 72 -30.93 25.96 12.26
C PRO A 72 -30.42 24.67 11.61
N ALA A 73 -29.11 24.47 11.59
CA ALA A 73 -28.50 23.21 11.16
C ALA A 73 -27.11 23.00 11.78
N ASN A 74 -26.84 21.77 12.21
CA ASN A 74 -25.48 21.30 12.45
C ASN A 74 -24.85 20.80 11.14
N ILE A 75 -23.73 21.37 10.71
CA ILE A 75 -23.02 20.98 9.47
C ILE A 75 -22.52 19.53 9.46
N LEU A 76 -22.42 18.87 10.63
CA LEU A 76 -22.10 17.45 10.76
C LEU A 76 -23.31 16.54 10.51
N ASP A 77 -24.53 17.04 10.70
CA ASP A 77 -25.77 16.29 10.53
C ASP A 77 -26.25 16.38 9.09
N TRP A 78 -26.16 15.26 8.37
CA TRP A 78 -26.57 15.17 6.97
C TRP A 78 -28.07 15.40 6.75
N VAL A 79 -28.92 15.04 7.72
CA VAL A 79 -30.38 15.20 7.63
C VAL A 79 -30.74 16.68 7.80
N GLN A 80 -30.19 17.34 8.83
CA GLN A 80 -30.36 18.79 9.03
C GLN A 80 -29.83 19.59 7.85
N MET A 81 -28.65 19.27 7.33
CA MET A 81 -28.08 19.95 6.17
C MET A 81 -28.88 19.69 4.88
N THR A 82 -29.44 18.50 4.69
CA THR A 82 -30.34 18.22 3.56
C THR A 82 -31.66 18.98 3.69
N ALA A 83 -32.20 19.11 4.92
CA ALA A 83 -33.38 19.92 5.19
C ALA A 83 -33.11 21.41 4.95
N LEU A 84 -31.99 21.95 5.43
CA LEU A 84 -31.54 23.34 5.22
C LEU A 84 -31.57 23.74 3.75
N PHE A 85 -30.96 22.95 2.86
CA PHE A 85 -30.91 23.28 1.43
C PHE A 85 -32.29 23.19 0.76
N LYS A 86 -33.14 22.22 1.15
CA LYS A 86 -34.54 22.15 0.70
C LYS A 86 -35.34 23.37 1.16
N GLU A 87 -35.17 23.77 2.42
CA GLU A 87 -35.93 24.87 3.04
C GLU A 87 -35.49 26.25 2.51
N ALA A 88 -34.19 26.46 2.29
CA ALA A 88 -33.67 27.61 1.58
C ALA A 88 -34.25 27.74 0.15
N THR A 89 -34.33 26.60 -0.57
CA THR A 89 -35.01 26.53 -1.87
C THR A 89 -36.52 26.77 -1.76
N ARG A 90 -37.20 26.29 -0.70
CA ARG A 90 -38.63 26.53 -0.46
C ARG A 90 -38.94 28.00 -0.18
N HIS A 91 -38.09 28.68 0.59
CA HIS A 91 -38.27 30.10 0.95
C HIS A 91 -37.96 31.06 -0.20
N PHE A 92 -36.88 30.83 -0.96
CA PHE A 92 -36.37 31.81 -1.93
C PHE A 92 -36.26 31.31 -3.38
N GLY A 93 -36.77 30.10 -3.67
CA GLY A 93 -36.87 29.50 -5.01
C GLY A 93 -35.61 28.80 -5.51
N ALA A 94 -34.43 29.31 -5.18
CA ALA A 94 -33.13 28.71 -5.50
C ALA A 94 -32.05 29.19 -4.51
N VAL A 95 -30.88 28.52 -4.51
CA VAL A 95 -29.66 28.95 -3.80
C VAL A 95 -28.54 29.19 -4.82
N ASP A 96 -28.11 30.44 -4.97
CA ASP A 96 -27.17 30.87 -6.02
C ASP A 96 -25.73 30.96 -5.51
N ILE A 97 -25.57 31.34 -4.25
CA ILE A 97 -24.28 31.53 -3.59
C ILE A 97 -24.29 30.74 -2.28
N VAL A 98 -23.24 29.97 -2.00
CA VAL A 98 -23.03 29.28 -0.72
C VAL A 98 -21.69 29.70 -0.13
N ILE A 99 -21.73 30.24 1.09
CA ILE A 99 -20.54 30.60 1.87
C ILE A 99 -20.37 29.55 2.97
N ALA A 100 -19.43 28.64 2.77
CA ALA A 100 -19.05 27.64 3.77
C ALA A 100 -18.08 28.28 4.78
N ASN A 101 -18.65 29.07 5.69
CA ASN A 101 -17.92 29.88 6.68
C ASN A 101 -17.79 29.20 8.05
N ALA A 102 -18.67 28.26 8.38
CA ALA A 102 -18.68 27.59 9.68
C ALA A 102 -17.33 26.92 10.01
N GLY A 103 -16.87 27.10 11.26
CA GLY A 103 -15.64 26.49 11.74
C GLY A 103 -15.34 26.84 13.20
N VAL A 104 -14.38 26.13 13.75
CA VAL A 104 -13.84 26.29 15.11
C VAL A 104 -12.32 26.13 15.09
N MET A 105 -11.67 26.46 16.20
CA MET A 105 -10.27 26.19 16.50
C MET A 105 -10.23 25.53 17.89
N GLU A 106 -9.23 24.72 18.15
CA GLU A 106 -8.96 24.16 19.48
C GLU A 106 -8.70 25.27 20.51
N SER A 107 -9.14 25.04 21.74
CA SER A 107 -8.88 25.89 22.91
C SER A 107 -7.68 25.41 23.72
N HIS A 108 -7.33 24.12 23.61
CA HIS A 108 -6.11 23.53 24.17
C HIS A 108 -5.16 23.04 23.06
N ALA A 109 -3.87 22.93 23.35
CA ALA A 109 -2.91 22.48 22.35
C ALA A 109 -3.09 20.98 22.05
N VAL A 110 -3.41 20.64 20.80
CA VAL A 110 -3.68 19.24 20.38
C VAL A 110 -2.44 18.32 20.45
N LEU A 111 -1.25 18.92 20.58
CA LEU A 111 0.02 18.23 20.83
C LEU A 111 0.63 18.60 22.20
N ASP A 112 -0.21 18.98 23.17
CA ASP A 112 0.21 19.03 24.57
C ASP A 112 0.50 17.59 25.03
N LEU A 113 1.74 17.32 25.45
CA LEU A 113 2.18 16.02 25.92
C LEU A 113 2.08 15.89 27.45
N ASP A 114 1.77 16.99 28.14
CA ASP A 114 1.63 17.06 29.59
C ASP A 114 0.14 17.08 30.02
N ASP A 115 -0.82 17.01 29.08
CA ASP A 115 -2.26 16.80 29.35
C ASP A 115 -2.54 15.34 29.76
N ILE A 116 -2.07 14.97 30.95
CA ILE A 116 -2.23 13.65 31.56
C ILE A 116 -3.40 13.60 32.54
N ASP A 117 -3.99 12.42 32.72
CA ASP A 117 -5.01 12.16 33.74
C ASP A 117 -4.41 11.91 35.14
N GLU A 118 -5.28 11.68 36.13
CA GLU A 118 -4.89 11.41 37.53
C GLU A 118 -4.07 10.11 37.71
N ALA A 119 -4.06 9.23 36.71
CA ALA A 119 -3.24 8.02 36.68
C ALA A 119 -1.92 8.19 35.89
N GLY A 120 -1.72 9.36 35.26
CA GLY A 120 -0.55 9.65 34.41
C GLY A 120 -0.64 9.08 32.99
N ASP A 121 -1.80 8.56 32.55
CA ASP A 121 -2.03 8.21 31.15
C ASP A 121 -2.39 9.50 30.36
N LEU A 122 -1.82 9.70 29.17
CA LEU A 122 -2.10 10.87 28.32
C LEU A 122 -3.58 10.91 27.89
N ARG A 123 -4.24 12.07 28.05
CA ARG A 123 -5.64 12.26 27.66
C ARG A 123 -5.83 12.22 26.16
N GLU A 124 -7.05 11.87 25.74
CA GLU A 124 -7.42 11.88 24.33
C GLU A 124 -7.84 13.28 23.89
N SER A 125 -7.20 13.84 22.86
CA SER A 125 -7.54 15.15 22.29
C SER A 125 -8.84 15.12 21.48
N ALA A 126 -9.95 14.86 22.17
CA ALA A 126 -11.29 14.83 21.61
C ALA A 126 -11.70 16.20 20.99
N GLU A 127 -11.15 17.31 21.50
CA GLU A 127 -11.30 18.61 20.88
C GLU A 127 -10.63 18.68 19.50
N GLY A 128 -9.40 18.16 19.35
CA GLY A 128 -8.70 18.15 18.07
C GLY A 128 -9.49 17.40 16.98
N PHE A 129 -10.08 16.25 17.32
CA PHE A 129 -10.97 15.54 16.38
C PHE A 129 -12.26 16.31 16.09
N LYS A 130 -12.87 16.96 17.09
CA LYS A 130 -14.04 17.83 16.91
C LYS A 130 -13.75 19.02 15.98
N VAL A 131 -12.55 19.62 16.06
CA VAL A 131 -12.10 20.67 15.13
C VAL A 131 -12.00 20.13 13.70
N ILE A 132 -11.38 18.96 13.50
CA ILE A 132 -11.26 18.32 12.19
C ILE A 132 -12.63 18.01 11.60
N ASP A 133 -13.54 17.42 12.39
CA ASP A 133 -14.89 17.05 11.96
C ASP A 133 -15.67 18.31 11.53
N ILE A 134 -15.76 19.33 12.39
CA ILE A 134 -16.50 20.56 12.10
C ILE A 134 -15.90 21.28 10.88
N ASN A 135 -14.60 21.55 10.89
CA ASN A 135 -13.97 22.32 9.82
C ASN A 135 -13.99 21.57 8.49
N LEU A 136 -13.49 20.33 8.43
CA LEU A 136 -13.24 19.65 7.16
C LEU A 136 -14.46 18.87 6.65
N LYS A 137 -15.04 17.99 7.47
CA LYS A 137 -16.19 17.14 7.10
C LYS A 137 -17.48 17.97 7.02
N GLY A 138 -17.68 18.93 7.92
CA GLY A 138 -18.78 19.90 7.84
C GLY A 138 -18.74 20.78 6.58
N THR A 139 -17.55 21.25 6.19
CA THR A 139 -17.37 21.98 4.92
C THR A 139 -17.59 21.07 3.70
N LEU A 140 -17.13 19.82 3.74
CA LEU A 140 -17.37 18.84 2.66
C LEU A 140 -18.87 18.53 2.49
N ASN A 141 -19.62 18.39 3.58
CA ASN A 141 -21.08 18.24 3.54
C ASN A 141 -21.74 19.46 2.86
N THR A 142 -21.35 20.67 3.29
CA THR A 142 -21.84 21.94 2.73
C THR A 142 -21.55 22.06 1.23
N LEU A 143 -20.31 21.76 0.81
CA LEU A 143 -19.87 21.77 -0.59
C LEU A 143 -20.63 20.75 -1.44
N ARG A 144 -20.81 19.51 -0.94
CA ARG A 144 -21.51 18.44 -1.65
C ARG A 144 -22.99 18.77 -1.88
N LEU A 145 -23.67 19.33 -0.88
CA LEU A 145 -25.09 19.72 -0.99
C LEU A 145 -25.27 20.98 -1.85
N ALA A 146 -24.38 21.97 -1.72
CA ALA A 146 -24.35 23.13 -2.61
C ALA A 146 -24.21 22.72 -4.09
N MET A 147 -23.25 21.84 -4.39
CA MET A 147 -23.08 21.31 -5.75
C MET A 147 -24.29 20.49 -6.23
N HIS A 148 -24.97 19.76 -5.33
CA HIS A 148 -26.20 19.03 -5.66
C HIS A 148 -27.35 19.97 -6.05
N HIS A 149 -27.60 21.02 -5.28
CA HIS A 149 -28.69 21.98 -5.55
C HIS A 149 -28.39 22.95 -6.71
N MET A 150 -27.12 23.22 -7.00
CA MET A 150 -26.70 24.07 -8.14
C MET A 150 -26.68 23.30 -9.47
N LYS A 151 -26.32 22.00 -9.45
CA LYS A 151 -26.18 21.17 -10.66
C LYS A 151 -27.37 21.24 -11.64
N PRO A 152 -28.66 21.16 -11.24
CA PRO A 152 -29.77 21.20 -12.18
C PRO A 152 -29.83 22.47 -13.05
N ARG A 153 -29.31 23.59 -12.53
CA ARG A 153 -29.32 24.90 -13.20
C ARG A 153 -28.04 25.19 -13.98
N GLN A 154 -27.05 24.30 -13.92
CA GLN A 154 -25.70 24.48 -14.49
C GLN A 154 -25.03 25.81 -14.12
N THR A 155 -25.32 26.35 -12.92
CA THR A 155 -24.78 27.63 -12.44
C THR A 155 -24.80 27.71 -10.92
N GLY A 156 -23.85 28.45 -10.35
CA GLY A 156 -23.77 28.75 -8.92
C GLY A 156 -22.37 29.16 -8.48
N SER A 157 -22.25 29.70 -7.27
CA SER A 157 -20.96 30.08 -6.67
C SER A 157 -20.83 29.53 -5.26
N ILE A 158 -19.65 28.97 -4.94
CA ILE A 158 -19.34 28.44 -3.62
C ILE A 158 -18.03 29.08 -3.15
N VAL A 159 -18.02 29.63 -1.94
CA VAL A 159 -16.82 30.17 -1.29
C VAL A 159 -16.53 29.39 -0.01
N LEU A 160 -15.34 28.81 0.07
CA LEU A 160 -14.87 28.05 1.23
C LEU A 160 -14.01 28.94 2.14
N LEU A 161 -14.23 28.92 3.46
CA LEU A 161 -13.34 29.60 4.41
C LEU A 161 -12.19 28.69 4.83
N ALA A 162 -11.06 28.86 4.14
CA ALA A 162 -9.77 28.33 4.56
C ALA A 162 -9.19 29.21 5.68
N SER A 163 -7.87 29.37 5.72
CA SER A 163 -7.14 30.34 6.54
C SER A 163 -5.72 30.46 5.96
N THR A 164 -4.94 31.44 6.37
CA THR A 164 -3.47 31.40 6.25
C THR A 164 -2.90 30.11 6.85
N SER A 165 -3.52 29.58 7.93
CA SER A 165 -3.20 28.28 8.52
C SER A 165 -3.52 27.07 7.61
N GLY A 166 -4.08 27.31 6.41
CA GLY A 166 -4.22 26.31 5.34
C GLY A 166 -3.09 26.33 4.29
N TYR A 167 -2.10 27.21 4.47
CA TYR A 167 -0.86 27.30 3.67
C TYR A 167 0.40 27.29 4.53
N PHE A 168 0.31 27.61 5.82
CA PHE A 168 1.42 27.70 6.77
C PHE A 168 1.07 27.01 8.09
N GLY A 169 2.05 26.41 8.78
CA GLY A 169 1.82 25.62 10.01
C GLY A 169 2.29 26.25 11.33
N GLY A 170 2.93 27.42 11.30
CA GLY A 170 3.66 28.00 12.44
C GLY A 170 2.81 28.64 13.55
N THR A 171 1.63 28.11 13.85
CA THR A 171 0.63 28.72 14.78
C THR A 171 0.23 27.84 15.96
N GLY A 172 0.85 26.66 16.15
CA GLY A 172 0.63 25.75 17.29
C GLY A 172 -0.69 24.96 17.26
N VAL A 173 -1.76 25.56 16.74
CA VAL A 173 -3.10 24.97 16.58
C VAL A 173 -3.13 23.90 15.48
N THR A 174 -2.64 22.71 15.83
CA THR A 174 -2.37 21.59 14.92
C THR A 174 -3.61 21.04 14.20
N ALA A 175 -4.74 20.88 14.88
CA ALA A 175 -5.99 20.40 14.27
C ALA A 175 -6.62 21.48 13.38
N TYR A 176 -6.55 22.75 13.78
CA TYR A 176 -6.95 23.88 12.94
C TYR A 176 -6.10 23.97 11.66
N VAL A 177 -4.76 23.91 11.79
CA VAL A 177 -3.83 23.90 10.65
C VAL A 177 -4.14 22.73 9.71
N ALA A 178 -4.26 21.50 10.23
CA ALA A 178 -4.55 20.33 9.41
C ALA A 178 -5.90 20.43 8.70
N SER A 179 -6.95 20.85 9.40
CA SER A 179 -8.29 20.97 8.82
C SER A 179 -8.39 22.11 7.79
N LYS A 180 -7.73 23.25 8.01
CA LYS A 180 -7.68 24.35 7.04
C LYS A 180 -6.80 24.05 5.82
N HIS A 181 -5.73 23.25 5.94
CA HIS A 181 -5.04 22.67 4.78
C HIS A 181 -5.98 21.73 4.01
N GLY A 182 -6.81 20.97 4.72
CA GLY A 182 -7.90 20.17 4.15
C GLY A 182 -8.88 21.00 3.30
N ILE A 183 -9.27 22.21 3.73
CA ILE A 183 -10.13 23.11 2.94
C ILE A 183 -9.46 23.53 1.62
N VAL A 184 -8.16 23.84 1.65
CA VAL A 184 -7.39 24.14 0.44
C VAL A 184 -7.28 22.90 -0.47
N GLY A 185 -7.24 21.70 0.12
CA GLY A 185 -7.41 20.43 -0.60
C GLY A 185 -8.78 20.31 -1.29
N LEU A 186 -9.88 20.59 -0.57
CA LEU A 186 -11.24 20.57 -1.12
C LEU A 186 -11.44 21.58 -2.25
N LEU A 187 -10.86 22.80 -2.13
CA LEU A 187 -10.85 23.79 -3.20
C LEU A 187 -10.25 23.20 -4.48
N ARG A 188 -9.05 22.61 -4.38
CA ARG A 188 -8.32 22.06 -5.54
C ARG A 188 -9.04 20.86 -6.13
N ALA A 189 -9.51 19.92 -5.29
CA ALA A 189 -10.17 18.69 -5.72
C ALA A 189 -11.55 18.91 -6.36
N SER A 190 -12.29 19.95 -5.95
CA SER A 190 -13.65 20.20 -6.45
C SER A 190 -13.71 20.80 -7.85
N GLN A 191 -12.64 21.43 -8.36
CA GLN A 191 -12.68 22.28 -9.55
C GLN A 191 -13.29 21.61 -10.77
N SER A 192 -12.74 20.48 -11.24
CA SER A 192 -13.25 19.89 -12.49
C SER A 192 -14.67 19.35 -12.36
N LYS A 193 -15.09 18.91 -11.16
CA LYS A 193 -16.47 18.48 -10.92
C LYS A 193 -17.45 19.65 -10.84
N ALA A 194 -16.99 20.83 -10.43
CA ALA A 194 -17.76 22.07 -10.45
C ALA A 194 -17.87 22.67 -11.86
N GLN A 195 -16.75 22.71 -12.60
CA GLN A 195 -16.68 23.14 -14.01
C GLN A 195 -17.64 22.34 -14.91
N GLN A 196 -17.69 21.01 -14.73
CA GLN A 196 -18.64 20.11 -15.42
C GLN A 196 -20.12 20.48 -15.22
N HIS A 197 -20.45 21.32 -14.25
CA HIS A 197 -21.80 21.75 -13.92
C HIS A 197 -21.93 23.29 -13.85
N GLY A 198 -21.00 24.04 -14.46
CA GLY A 198 -21.02 25.51 -14.50
C GLY A 198 -20.87 26.21 -13.14
N ILE A 199 -20.52 25.47 -12.08
CA ILE A 199 -20.37 25.99 -10.73
C ILE A 199 -18.94 26.53 -10.55
N ARG A 200 -18.82 27.69 -9.91
CA ARG A 200 -17.52 28.25 -9.50
C ARG A 200 -17.27 27.92 -8.02
N VAL A 201 -16.12 27.34 -7.71
CA VAL A 201 -15.67 27.15 -6.31
C VAL A 201 -14.38 27.94 -6.12
N ASN A 202 -14.39 28.88 -5.17
CA ASN A 202 -13.26 29.69 -4.73
C ASN A 202 -13.08 29.53 -3.21
N ALA A 203 -11.98 30.05 -2.66
CA ALA A 203 -11.79 30.12 -1.20
C ALA A 203 -11.22 31.46 -0.76
N ILE A 204 -11.46 31.80 0.51
CA ILE A 204 -10.80 32.89 1.21
C ILE A 204 -9.91 32.31 2.30
N ALA A 205 -8.72 32.87 2.48
CA ALA A 205 -7.75 32.51 3.50
C ALA A 205 -7.48 33.72 4.42
N PRO A 206 -8.33 33.96 5.45
CA PRO A 206 -8.08 35.03 6.40
C PRO A 206 -6.87 34.73 7.29
N PHE A 207 -6.09 35.79 7.55
CA PHE A 207 -5.19 35.91 8.70
C PHE A 207 -5.99 36.27 9.97
N LEU A 208 -5.32 36.70 11.06
CA LEU A 208 -6.01 36.99 12.33
C LEU A 208 -7.15 37.99 12.13
N THR A 209 -8.36 37.57 12.48
CA THR A 209 -9.61 38.33 12.32
C THR A 209 -10.37 38.26 13.64
N PRO A 210 -10.52 39.36 14.41
CA PRO A 210 -11.17 39.39 15.71
C PRO A 210 -12.58 38.79 15.68
N THR A 211 -12.70 37.59 16.24
CA THR A 211 -13.90 36.76 16.29
C THR A 211 -13.85 35.91 17.56
N ARG A 212 -14.92 35.17 17.89
CA ARG A 212 -14.92 34.22 19.02
C ARG A 212 -13.76 33.20 18.94
N ILE A 213 -13.32 32.85 17.72
CA ILE A 213 -12.20 31.93 17.47
C ILE A 213 -10.86 32.52 17.93
N THR A 214 -10.63 33.82 17.76
CA THR A 214 -9.34 34.47 18.04
C THR A 214 -9.32 35.27 19.34
N ALA A 215 -10.37 35.17 20.16
CA ALA A 215 -10.59 36.05 21.31
C ALA A 215 -9.42 36.04 22.31
N GLY A 216 -8.85 34.87 22.59
CA GLY A 216 -7.72 34.72 23.52
C GLY A 216 -6.41 35.41 23.09
N PHE A 217 -6.25 35.73 21.81
CA PHE A 217 -5.03 36.36 21.26
C PHE A 217 -5.24 37.82 20.84
N ALA A 218 -6.48 38.31 20.84
CA ALA A 218 -6.83 39.60 20.26
C ALA A 218 -6.15 40.80 20.95
N GLN A 219 -5.98 40.75 22.28
CA GLN A 219 -5.30 41.80 23.05
C GLN A 219 -3.80 41.79 22.77
N GLN A 220 -3.13 40.64 22.95
CA GLN A 220 -1.70 40.47 22.70
C GLN A 220 -1.27 40.89 21.28
N TRP A 221 -2.14 40.70 20.29
CA TRP A 221 -1.92 41.13 18.91
C TRP A 221 -1.95 42.66 18.74
N GLN A 222 -2.85 43.33 19.46
CA GLN A 222 -2.92 44.80 19.51
C GLN A 222 -1.74 45.39 20.30
N ASP A 223 -1.38 44.78 21.42
CA ASP A 223 -0.24 45.17 22.25
C ASP A 223 1.10 45.05 21.47
N ALA A 224 1.20 44.06 20.57
CA ALA A 224 2.31 43.88 19.65
C ALA A 224 2.29 44.85 18.43
N GLY A 225 1.29 45.73 18.32
CA GLY A 225 1.16 46.70 17.22
C GLY A 225 0.84 46.08 15.86
N LEU A 226 0.34 44.84 15.82
CA LEU A 226 0.13 44.10 14.57
C LEU A 226 -1.26 44.40 13.96
N GLU A 227 -1.28 44.66 12.65
CA GLU A 227 -2.52 44.92 11.92
C GLU A 227 -3.38 43.64 11.83
N ALA A 228 -4.63 43.70 12.28
CA ALA A 228 -5.60 42.60 12.20
C ALA A 228 -6.64 42.86 11.11
N ASN A 229 -7.21 41.79 10.55
CA ASN A 229 -8.35 41.89 9.62
C ASN A 229 -9.61 42.39 10.35
N THR A 230 -10.46 43.18 9.71
CA THR A 230 -11.84 43.35 10.17
C THR A 230 -12.75 42.28 9.55
N PRO A 231 -13.82 41.83 10.23
CA PRO A 231 -14.82 40.93 9.63
C PRO A 231 -15.43 41.49 8.33
N ALA A 232 -15.57 42.82 8.22
CA ALA A 232 -16.02 43.50 7.01
C ALA A 232 -15.03 43.35 5.84
N ARG A 233 -13.71 43.54 6.07
CA ARG A 233 -12.66 43.34 5.06
C ARG A 233 -12.69 41.91 4.50
N VAL A 234 -12.95 40.92 5.36
CA VAL A 234 -13.09 39.52 4.93
C VAL A 234 -14.40 39.29 4.17
N ALA A 235 -15.51 39.90 4.59
CA ALA A 235 -16.78 39.86 3.88
C ALA A 235 -16.70 40.48 2.46
N GLU A 236 -15.98 41.59 2.29
CA GLU A 236 -15.68 42.18 0.96
C GLU A 236 -14.98 41.18 0.04
N ALA A 237 -13.96 40.49 0.55
CA ALA A 237 -13.20 39.49 -0.22
C ALA A 237 -14.04 38.25 -0.55
N ILE A 238 -14.87 37.79 0.40
CA ILE A 238 -15.87 36.73 0.16
C ILE A 238 -16.84 37.15 -0.95
N ALA A 239 -17.39 38.36 -0.88
CA ALA A 239 -18.33 38.88 -1.87
C ALA A 239 -17.70 39.00 -3.27
N GLN A 240 -16.46 39.52 -3.38
CA GLN A 240 -15.71 39.53 -4.64
C GLN A 240 -15.51 38.11 -5.20
N ALA A 241 -15.04 37.15 -4.39
CA ALA A 241 -14.84 35.77 -4.85
C ALA A 241 -16.16 35.04 -5.21
N ALA A 242 -17.27 35.45 -4.62
CA ALA A 242 -18.61 34.93 -4.91
C ALA A 242 -19.25 35.57 -6.16
N LEU A 243 -18.98 36.85 -6.44
CA LEU A 243 -19.65 37.62 -7.48
C LEU A 243 -18.85 37.73 -8.79
N ASP A 244 -17.51 37.72 -8.72
CA ASP A 244 -16.62 37.74 -9.88
C ASP A 244 -16.77 36.48 -10.75
N ALA A 245 -17.39 36.63 -11.91
CA ALA A 245 -17.64 35.54 -12.85
C ALA A 245 -16.37 34.94 -13.46
N THR A 246 -15.24 35.65 -13.42
CA THR A 246 -13.95 35.18 -13.97
C THR A 246 -13.25 34.21 -13.02
N ARG A 247 -13.47 34.33 -11.70
CA ARG A 247 -12.76 33.55 -10.68
C ARG A 247 -13.26 32.12 -10.56
N ARG A 248 -12.37 31.18 -10.86
CA ARG A 248 -12.54 29.73 -10.70
C ARG A 248 -11.28 29.17 -10.03
N GLY A 249 -11.42 28.42 -8.94
CA GLY A 249 -10.29 27.77 -8.25
C GLY A 249 -9.32 28.70 -7.55
N SER A 250 -9.63 30.00 -7.46
CA SER A 250 -8.77 30.98 -6.78
C SER A 250 -8.86 30.85 -5.26
N CYS A 251 -7.76 31.10 -4.57
CA CYS A 251 -7.75 31.32 -3.13
C CYS A 251 -7.18 32.70 -2.82
N VAL A 252 -8.02 33.57 -2.22
CA VAL A 252 -7.64 34.93 -1.87
C VAL A 252 -7.27 35.01 -0.39
N MET A 253 -6.01 35.31 -0.12
CA MET A 253 -5.50 35.62 1.22
C MET A 253 -5.81 37.07 1.60
N VAL A 254 -6.24 37.29 2.84
CA VAL A 254 -6.53 38.62 3.40
C VAL A 254 -5.75 38.78 4.71
N ALA A 255 -4.84 39.75 4.76
CA ALA A 255 -3.98 40.02 5.91
C ALA A 255 -3.81 41.54 6.12
N GLY A 256 -4.56 42.09 7.06
CA GLY A 256 -4.77 43.53 7.21
C GLY A 256 -5.33 44.14 5.92
N LYS A 257 -4.71 45.22 5.47
CA LYS A 257 -4.93 45.84 4.16
C LYS A 257 -4.65 44.93 2.97
N PHE A 258 -3.69 44.01 3.06
CA PHE A 258 -3.15 43.27 1.90
C PHE A 258 -4.08 42.13 1.43
N THR A 259 -4.29 42.05 0.12
CA THR A 259 -5.10 41.01 -0.53
C THR A 259 -4.31 40.32 -1.66
N ARG A 260 -4.14 38.99 -1.63
CA ARG A 260 -3.28 38.23 -2.59
C ARG A 260 -3.94 36.96 -3.11
N GLU A 261 -3.69 36.60 -4.37
CA GLU A 261 -4.13 35.32 -4.94
C GLU A 261 -3.01 34.27 -4.82
N MET A 262 -3.36 33.10 -4.27
CA MET A 262 -2.40 32.07 -3.87
C MET A 262 -2.24 30.93 -4.89
N GLU A 263 -3.30 30.51 -5.59
CA GLU A 263 -3.27 29.27 -6.39
C GLU A 263 -2.64 29.43 -7.77
N ALA A 264 -2.90 30.54 -8.47
CA ALA A 264 -2.22 30.88 -9.72
C ALA A 264 -0.74 31.22 -9.47
N THR A 265 -0.43 31.82 -8.31
CA THR A 265 0.95 32.03 -7.85
C THR A 265 1.65 30.69 -7.62
N ARG A 266 1.06 29.81 -6.79
CA ARG A 266 1.60 28.48 -6.50
C ARG A 266 1.87 27.69 -7.78
N SER A 267 0.91 27.70 -8.71
CA SER A 267 1.01 27.00 -9.99
C SER A 267 2.17 27.51 -10.86
N LYS A 268 2.38 28.83 -10.91
CA LYS A 268 3.53 29.46 -11.61
C LYS A 268 4.88 29.14 -10.98
N LEU A 269 4.93 28.83 -9.69
CA LEU A 269 6.15 28.49 -8.96
C LEU A 269 6.44 26.98 -8.92
N LEU A 270 5.54 26.10 -9.41
CA LEU A 270 5.78 24.65 -9.44
C LEU A 270 7.09 24.26 -10.16
N PRO A 271 7.49 24.83 -11.31
CA PRO A 271 8.76 24.50 -11.95
C PRO A 271 9.98 24.95 -11.14
N LEU A 272 9.90 26.07 -10.42
CA LEU A 272 10.96 26.54 -9.53
C LEU A 272 11.13 25.66 -8.28
N TRP A 273 10.03 25.05 -7.82
CA TRP A 273 10.02 24.22 -6.61
C TRP A 273 10.38 22.76 -6.89
N LEU A 274 9.95 22.21 -8.03
CA LEU A 274 10.09 20.78 -8.36
C LEU A 274 11.21 20.47 -9.36
N GLY A 275 11.72 21.48 -10.08
CA GLY A 275 12.51 21.31 -11.30
C GLY A 275 11.65 21.38 -12.57
N GLU A 276 12.20 21.95 -13.64
CA GLU A 276 11.49 22.08 -14.92
C GLU A 276 11.16 20.71 -15.55
N ASP A 277 12.04 19.72 -15.36
CA ASP A 277 11.91 18.35 -15.85
C ASP A 277 10.78 17.59 -15.14
N VAL A 278 10.73 17.64 -13.81
CA VAL A 278 9.68 17.02 -12.99
C VAL A 278 8.34 17.71 -13.24
N ALA A 279 8.30 19.05 -13.25
CA ALA A 279 7.10 19.80 -13.56
C ALA A 279 6.58 19.52 -14.99
N ALA A 280 7.47 19.41 -15.98
CA ALA A 280 7.10 19.04 -17.35
C ALA A 280 6.63 17.57 -17.45
N PHE A 281 7.23 16.64 -16.71
CA PHE A 281 6.76 15.25 -16.62
C PHE A 281 5.36 15.18 -16.01
N MET A 282 5.14 15.80 -14.85
CA MET A 282 3.83 15.87 -14.21
C MET A 282 2.78 16.55 -15.11
N GLY A 283 3.17 17.60 -15.85
CA GLY A 283 2.33 18.26 -16.85
C GLY A 283 2.03 17.43 -18.11
N ARG A 284 2.79 16.35 -18.38
CA ARG A 284 2.45 15.34 -19.39
C ARG A 284 1.56 14.24 -18.80
N ALA A 285 1.91 13.73 -17.62
CA ALA A 285 1.13 12.70 -16.92
C ALA A 285 -0.30 13.16 -16.60
N MET A 286 -0.47 14.42 -16.16
CA MET A 286 -1.81 14.96 -15.88
C MET A 286 -2.66 15.12 -17.16
N ARG A 287 -2.04 15.45 -18.30
CA ARG A 287 -2.74 15.46 -19.60
C ARG A 287 -3.17 14.06 -20.02
N PHE A 288 -2.29 13.07 -19.92
CA PHE A 288 -2.63 11.67 -20.17
C PHE A 288 -3.86 11.21 -19.36
N PHE A 289 -3.98 11.59 -18.08
CA PHE A 289 -5.18 11.28 -17.28
C PHE A 289 -6.47 12.00 -17.73
N VAL A 290 -6.37 13.17 -18.38
CA VAL A 290 -7.52 13.82 -19.05
C VAL A 290 -7.86 13.09 -20.35
N ASP A 291 -6.85 12.79 -21.17
CA ASP A 291 -6.99 12.21 -22.51
C ASP A 291 -7.61 10.80 -22.49
N ILE A 292 -7.30 9.97 -21.48
CA ILE A 292 -7.93 8.65 -21.29
C ILE A 292 -9.35 8.70 -20.68
N GLY A 293 -9.93 9.89 -20.55
CA GLY A 293 -11.29 10.06 -20.02
C GLY A 293 -11.40 9.98 -18.49
N GLY A 294 -10.34 10.31 -17.77
CA GLY A 294 -10.36 10.44 -16.30
C GLY A 294 -11.36 11.50 -15.80
N PRO A 295 -11.53 11.62 -14.46
CA PRO A 295 -12.63 12.38 -13.86
C PRO A 295 -12.64 13.88 -14.18
N SER A 296 -11.54 14.44 -14.69
CA SER A 296 -11.42 15.81 -15.19
C SER A 296 -11.38 15.83 -16.72
N LYS A 297 -12.47 16.31 -17.36
CA LYS A 297 -12.58 16.47 -18.83
C LYS A 297 -12.18 17.85 -19.35
N ASP A 298 -11.61 18.71 -18.50
CA ASP A 298 -11.33 20.11 -18.80
C ASP A 298 -9.82 20.39 -18.72
N PRO A 299 -9.13 20.62 -19.86
CA PRO A 299 -7.70 20.94 -19.88
C PRO A 299 -7.31 22.22 -19.13
N GLU A 300 -8.24 23.16 -18.91
CA GLU A 300 -7.95 24.38 -18.15
C GLU A 300 -7.88 24.13 -16.63
N SER A 301 -8.28 22.95 -16.16
CA SER A 301 -8.15 22.54 -14.75
C SER A 301 -6.73 22.07 -14.36
N ILE A 302 -5.80 21.94 -15.31
CA ILE A 302 -4.44 21.43 -15.08
C ILE A 302 -3.51 22.57 -14.61
N PRO A 303 -2.95 22.53 -13.37
CA PRO A 303 -2.08 23.59 -12.84
C PRO A 303 -0.67 23.62 -13.46
N LEU A 304 -0.37 22.74 -14.42
CA LEU A 304 0.93 22.54 -15.06
C LEU A 304 0.81 22.72 -16.59
N ARG A 305 0.45 23.94 -17.05
CA ARG A 305 0.51 24.29 -18.48
C ARG A 305 1.96 24.31 -18.96
N SER A 306 2.22 23.65 -20.10
CA SER A 306 3.47 23.78 -20.87
C SER A 306 3.68 25.18 -21.44
N ASP A 307 2.61 25.94 -21.58
CA ASP A 307 2.50 26.98 -22.61
C ASP A 307 3.14 28.31 -22.17
N ILE A 308 3.64 28.34 -20.92
CA ILE A 308 4.43 29.43 -20.34
C ILE A 308 5.92 29.30 -20.72
N VAL A 309 6.38 28.13 -21.19
CA VAL A 309 7.79 27.86 -21.52
C VAL A 309 8.22 28.49 -22.86
N CYS A 310 7.28 28.88 -23.73
CA CYS A 310 7.55 29.30 -25.11
C CYS A 310 7.52 30.81 -25.39
N THR A 311 7.95 31.66 -24.43
CA THR A 311 8.24 33.09 -24.70
C THR A 311 9.59 33.56 -24.14
N ARG A 312 10.70 32.97 -24.59
CA ARG A 312 12.04 33.57 -24.39
C ARG A 312 12.31 34.69 -25.39
N GLY A 313 11.78 35.88 -25.08
CA GLY A 313 12.45 37.13 -25.48
C GLY A 313 13.61 37.36 -24.53
N ILE A 314 14.86 37.21 -24.98
CA ILE A 314 16.03 37.23 -24.10
C ILE A 314 16.46 38.68 -23.84
N VAL A 315 16.49 39.07 -22.57
CA VAL A 315 17.28 40.20 -22.06
C VAL A 315 18.26 39.64 -21.03
N PRO A 316 19.59 39.75 -21.22
CA PRO A 316 20.57 39.17 -20.31
C PRO A 316 20.80 40.07 -19.08
N PRO A 317 21.09 39.49 -17.89
CA PRO A 317 21.58 40.23 -16.74
C PRO A 317 23.05 40.67 -16.92
N PRO A 318 23.52 41.69 -16.17
CA PRO A 318 24.91 42.16 -16.26
C PRO A 318 25.91 41.14 -15.69
N PRO A 319 27.16 41.12 -16.17
CA PRO A 319 28.17 40.15 -15.74
C PRO A 319 28.85 40.56 -14.43
N HIS A 320 29.10 39.58 -13.56
CA HIS A 320 30.16 39.65 -12.54
C HIS A 320 31.32 38.74 -12.97
N PRO A 321 32.59 39.16 -12.83
CA PRO A 321 33.70 38.46 -13.48
C PRO A 321 34.33 37.36 -12.63
N LEU A 322 34.59 36.21 -13.24
CA LEU A 322 35.83 35.42 -13.16
C LEU A 322 35.76 34.23 -14.15
N ALA A 323 36.88 33.53 -14.35
CA ALA A 323 37.03 32.35 -15.23
C ALA A 323 36.70 32.57 -16.73
N ARG A 324 37.60 33.28 -17.45
CA ARG A 324 37.86 32.96 -18.87
C ARG A 324 38.76 31.73 -18.96
N LEU A 325 38.54 30.90 -19.98
CA LEU A 325 39.48 30.09 -20.80
C LEU A 325 38.57 29.25 -21.74
N THR A 326 38.32 29.66 -23.00
CA THR A 326 39.04 29.25 -24.23
C THR A 326 39.16 27.72 -24.39
N ALA A 327 38.79 27.06 -25.50
CA ALA A 327 38.36 27.45 -26.86
C ALA A 327 37.73 26.18 -27.54
N GLU A 328 37.23 26.07 -28.78
CA GLU A 328 36.69 26.92 -29.89
C GLU A 328 36.17 25.94 -31.00
N ALA A 329 35.54 26.25 -32.15
CA ALA A 329 35.05 27.48 -32.83
C ALA A 329 34.06 27.09 -33.98
N SER A 330 33.55 28.09 -34.71
CA SER A 330 33.12 28.00 -36.13
C SER A 330 31.67 27.51 -36.44
N PRO A 331 31.05 27.84 -37.61
CA PRO A 331 29.84 28.66 -37.56
C PRO A 331 28.75 28.40 -38.65
N GLN A 332 27.82 29.38 -38.75
CA GLN A 332 26.94 29.73 -39.88
C GLN A 332 25.56 29.04 -40.04
N CYS A 333 24.65 29.83 -40.62
CA CYS A 333 23.22 29.61 -40.83
C CYS A 333 22.87 30.16 -42.23
N PRO A 334 21.81 29.70 -42.90
CA PRO A 334 20.71 30.64 -43.18
C PRO A 334 19.29 30.03 -43.13
N ALA A 335 18.28 30.90 -43.02
CA ALA A 335 16.84 30.56 -43.05
C ALA A 335 16.21 30.83 -44.44
N ILE A 336 14.95 30.39 -44.71
CA ILE A 336 14.03 31.06 -45.67
C ILE A 336 12.53 30.59 -45.66
N ARG A 337 11.61 31.59 -45.57
CA ARG A 337 10.22 31.73 -46.11
C ARG A 337 9.02 30.84 -45.64
N ARG A 338 7.81 31.22 -46.14
CA ARG A 338 6.42 30.85 -45.76
C ARG A 338 5.50 30.71 -47.01
N ARG A 339 4.28 30.14 -46.83
CA ARG A 339 3.00 30.17 -47.63
C ARG A 339 2.69 28.92 -48.48
N PRO A 340 1.40 28.65 -48.86
CA PRO A 340 0.09 29.03 -48.28
C PRO A 340 -0.80 27.79 -47.95
N ALA A 341 -2.13 27.78 -48.18
CA ALA A 341 -3.11 26.84 -47.58
C ALA A 341 -4.33 26.44 -48.47
N LEU A 342 -5.22 25.56 -47.94
CA LEU A 342 -6.54 25.07 -48.43
C LEU A 342 -6.51 23.94 -49.50
N PRO A 343 -7.59 23.12 -49.70
CA PRO A 343 -8.98 23.19 -49.17
C PRO A 343 -9.54 21.91 -48.47
N ARG A 344 -10.87 21.79 -48.32
CA ARG A 344 -11.66 20.66 -47.74
C ARG A 344 -12.41 19.84 -48.83
N PRO A 345 -12.85 18.60 -48.49
CA PRO A 345 -14.23 18.10 -48.72
C PRO A 345 -14.91 17.76 -47.35
N GLU A 346 -16.22 17.84 -47.08
CA GLU A 346 -17.49 17.38 -47.70
C GLU A 346 -18.10 16.13 -47.02
N CYS A 347 -19.42 15.92 -47.17
CA CYS A 347 -20.25 15.10 -46.27
C CYS A 347 -20.76 13.79 -46.91
N ALA A 348 -21.02 12.78 -46.08
CA ALA A 348 -21.86 11.62 -46.41
C ALA A 348 -22.64 11.17 -45.16
N ALA A 349 -23.78 10.50 -45.35
CA ALA A 349 -24.71 10.13 -44.28
C ALA A 349 -24.96 8.62 -44.22
N SER A 350 -25.34 8.10 -43.04
CA SER A 350 -26.29 6.99 -42.92
C SER A 350 -26.72 6.78 -41.46
N CYS A 351 -27.93 6.27 -41.29
CA CYS A 351 -28.50 5.78 -40.04
C CYS A 351 -29.45 4.63 -40.43
N PRO A 352 -29.59 3.60 -39.58
CA PRO A 352 -30.90 3.00 -39.40
C PRO A 352 -31.26 2.84 -37.92
N ALA A 353 -32.56 2.90 -37.64
CA ALA A 353 -33.11 2.69 -36.30
C ALA A 353 -33.70 1.27 -36.14
N SER A 354 -33.67 0.78 -34.91
CA SER A 354 -34.58 -0.27 -34.42
C SER A 354 -34.76 -0.11 -32.90
N THR A 355 -35.77 -0.70 -32.25
CA THR A 355 -37.23 -0.58 -32.41
C THR A 355 -37.86 -1.38 -31.26
N MET A 356 -38.78 -0.77 -30.51
CA MET A 356 -39.62 -1.39 -29.46
C MET A 356 -38.92 -1.96 -28.20
N GLY A 357 -39.64 -1.91 -27.08
CA GLY A 357 -39.16 -2.38 -25.76
C GLY A 357 -39.85 -1.72 -24.56
N ILE A 358 -41.14 -1.42 -24.64
CA ILE A 358 -41.91 -0.89 -23.49
C ILE A 358 -42.52 -2.08 -22.74
N ALA A 359 -42.28 -2.13 -21.42
CA ALA A 359 -43.05 -2.92 -20.47
C ALA A 359 -43.47 -2.02 -19.31
N SER A 360 -44.75 -2.08 -18.95
CA SER A 360 -45.37 -1.34 -17.84
C SER A 360 -45.54 -2.27 -16.61
N ILE A 361 -46.48 -1.93 -15.71
CA ILE A 361 -46.92 -2.70 -14.52
C ILE A 361 -46.03 -2.46 -13.27
N ASP A 362 -46.57 -2.09 -12.10
CA ASP A 362 -47.78 -1.32 -11.78
C ASP A 362 -47.64 -0.71 -10.36
N ILE A 363 -48.60 0.14 -9.95
CA ILE A 363 -48.72 0.66 -8.58
C ILE A 363 -49.99 0.10 -7.96
N ASP A 364 -49.91 -0.42 -6.72
CA ASP A 364 -51.07 -0.78 -5.92
C ASP A 364 -51.01 -0.19 -4.50
N HIS A 365 -52.17 0.12 -3.94
CA HIS A 365 -52.38 0.67 -2.59
C HIS A 365 -53.14 -0.33 -1.70
N ALA A 366 -52.89 -0.30 -0.39
CA ALA A 366 -53.78 -0.91 0.60
C ALA A 366 -53.62 -0.22 1.98
N ASP A 367 -54.65 0.49 2.41
CA ASP A 367 -54.83 1.00 3.77
C ASP A 367 -55.67 0.03 4.61
N ASN A 368 -55.48 -0.02 5.95
CA ASN A 368 -56.61 -0.01 6.90
C ASN A 368 -56.20 0.29 8.37
N GLU A 369 -57.19 0.61 9.20
CA GLU A 369 -57.06 1.12 10.58
C GLU A 369 -57.37 0.06 11.67
N SER A 370 -56.93 0.30 12.92
CA SER A 370 -57.73 0.22 14.17
C SER A 370 -56.89 0.28 15.48
N GLY A 371 -57.49 0.78 16.57
CA GLY A 371 -56.98 0.73 17.97
C GLY A 371 -57.86 -0.15 18.89
N PRO A 372 -57.65 -0.22 20.23
CA PRO A 372 -57.36 0.92 21.13
C PRO A 372 -56.37 0.63 22.30
N HIS A 373 -56.39 1.47 23.36
CA HIS A 373 -55.41 1.59 24.45
C HIS A 373 -55.36 0.48 25.53
N VAL A 374 -54.16 0.25 26.10
CA VAL A 374 -53.92 -0.13 27.52
C VAL A 374 -52.64 0.56 28.03
N HIS A 375 -52.62 1.02 29.29
CA HIS A 375 -51.40 1.52 29.97
C HIS A 375 -50.60 0.39 30.63
N GLY A 376 -49.28 0.36 30.45
CA GLY A 376 -48.39 -0.54 31.19
C GLY A 376 -46.92 -0.11 31.10
N SER A 377 -46.28 0.15 32.24
CA SER A 377 -44.89 0.58 32.33
C SER A 377 -43.94 -0.60 32.59
N ILE A 378 -43.07 -0.93 31.62
CA ILE A 378 -41.87 -1.78 31.79
C ILE A 378 -40.87 -1.47 30.66
N SER A 379 -39.59 -1.82 30.84
CA SER A 379 -38.46 -1.37 30.03
C SER A 379 -38.45 -1.83 28.55
N LEU A 380 -38.40 -0.87 27.62
CA LEU A 380 -38.03 -1.08 26.22
C LEU A 380 -36.51 -1.29 26.08
N GLN A 381 -36.04 -2.50 26.41
CA GLN A 381 -34.66 -2.95 26.13
C GLN A 381 -34.58 -3.86 24.88
N SER A 382 -35.61 -3.81 24.05
CA SER A 382 -35.75 -4.52 22.77
C SER A 382 -36.43 -3.59 21.75
N LEU A 383 -36.20 -3.83 20.46
CA LEU A 383 -36.77 -3.09 19.32
C LEU A 383 -36.21 -1.67 19.02
N VAL A 384 -34.88 -1.51 19.05
CA VAL A 384 -34.18 -0.57 18.13
C VAL A 384 -33.01 -1.31 17.48
N PRO A 385 -32.88 -1.35 16.13
CA PRO A 385 -31.73 -1.94 15.47
C PRO A 385 -30.50 -1.05 15.67
N ALA A 386 -29.41 -1.62 16.18
CA ALA A 386 -28.19 -0.87 16.51
C ALA A 386 -27.44 -0.41 15.24
N ALA A 387 -27.60 0.86 14.88
CA ALA A 387 -26.86 1.51 13.79
C ALA A 387 -25.42 1.88 14.20
N HIS A 388 -24.61 0.87 14.51
CA HIS A 388 -23.18 0.99 14.81
C HIS A 388 -22.35 -0.07 14.09
N GLY A 389 -21.14 0.33 13.71
CA GLY A 389 -20.29 -0.42 12.78
C GLY A 389 -20.48 0.07 11.34
N GLY A 390 -19.38 0.12 10.59
CA GLY A 390 -19.41 0.42 9.16
C GLY A 390 -20.06 -0.73 8.39
N ALA A 391 -21.36 -0.64 8.16
CA ALA A 391 -22.02 -1.48 7.18
C ALA A 391 -21.46 -1.15 5.80
N TYR A 392 -20.70 -2.10 5.25
CA TYR A 392 -20.67 -2.26 3.80
C TYR A 392 -22.11 -2.56 3.39
N VAL A 393 -22.81 -1.54 2.91
CA VAL A 393 -24.07 -1.73 2.22
C VAL A 393 -23.71 -2.40 0.90
N GLU A 394 -23.87 -3.72 0.84
CA GLU A 394 -23.97 -4.45 -0.41
C GLU A 394 -25.28 -4.01 -1.10
N THR A 395 -25.22 -2.85 -1.74
CA THR A 395 -26.16 -2.49 -2.80
C THR A 395 -25.97 -3.52 -3.90
N GLY A 396 -27.02 -4.29 -4.20
CA GLY A 396 -26.93 -5.46 -5.08
C GLY A 396 -26.28 -5.17 -6.44
N ASP A 397 -25.54 -6.17 -6.92
CA ASP A 397 -25.06 -6.31 -8.30
C ASP A 397 -24.27 -5.11 -8.90
N GLY A 398 -23.55 -4.38 -8.04
CA GLY A 398 -22.52 -3.42 -8.44
C GLY A 398 -21.12 -4.02 -8.36
N ASP A 399 -20.52 -4.35 -9.51
CA ASP A 399 -19.15 -4.87 -9.61
C ASP A 399 -18.13 -3.93 -8.95
N TRP A 400 -17.33 -4.45 -8.01
CA TRP A 400 -16.34 -3.64 -7.29
C TRP A 400 -15.16 -3.27 -8.19
N THR A 401 -14.87 -1.98 -8.29
CA THR A 401 -13.72 -1.46 -9.05
C THR A 401 -12.60 -1.02 -8.11
N PRO A 402 -11.35 -1.52 -8.28
CA PRO A 402 -10.20 -1.11 -7.47
C PRO A 402 -9.84 0.36 -7.71
N GLY A 403 -9.70 1.12 -6.62
CA GLY A 403 -9.27 2.51 -6.64
C GLY A 403 -7.76 2.68 -6.79
N VAL A 404 -7.32 3.95 -6.82
CA VAL A 404 -5.89 4.29 -6.95
C VAL A 404 -5.09 3.74 -5.77
N ARG A 405 -5.63 3.80 -4.54
CA ARG A 405 -4.98 3.28 -3.33
C ARG A 405 -4.74 1.78 -3.43
N GLU A 406 -5.75 1.03 -3.86
CA GLU A 406 -5.72 -0.43 -3.94
C GLU A 406 -4.71 -0.89 -5.01
N TRP A 407 -4.65 -0.21 -6.15
CA TRP A 407 -3.60 -0.42 -7.15
C TRP A 407 -2.21 -0.06 -6.64
N LEU A 408 -2.05 1.07 -5.95
CA LEU A 408 -0.75 1.57 -5.51
C LEU A 408 -0.16 0.72 -4.36
N VAL A 409 -1.01 0.24 -3.45
CA VAL A 409 -0.69 -0.84 -2.48
C VAL A 409 -0.23 -2.11 -3.21
N THR A 410 -0.98 -2.55 -4.23
CA THR A 410 -0.68 -3.79 -4.97
C THR A 410 0.64 -3.69 -5.74
N VAL A 411 0.93 -2.54 -6.36
CA VAL A 411 2.20 -2.26 -7.04
C VAL A 411 3.36 -2.21 -6.04
N CYS A 412 3.18 -1.58 -4.87
CA CYS A 412 4.17 -1.56 -3.80
C CYS A 412 4.52 -2.98 -3.34
N VAL A 413 3.52 -3.74 -2.91
CA VAL A 413 3.68 -5.16 -2.51
C VAL A 413 4.36 -5.97 -3.62
N SER A 414 3.97 -5.77 -4.89
CA SER A 414 4.58 -6.45 -6.03
C SER A 414 6.08 -6.14 -6.15
N ILE A 415 6.51 -4.89 -6.01
CA ILE A 415 7.92 -4.49 -6.00
C ILE A 415 8.66 -5.18 -4.84
N LEU A 416 8.08 -5.19 -3.64
CA LEU A 416 8.71 -5.79 -2.47
C LEU A 416 8.89 -7.31 -2.60
N VAL A 417 7.86 -8.06 -3.02
CA VAL A 417 8.02 -9.52 -3.22
C VAL A 417 8.89 -9.88 -4.42
N THR A 418 9.01 -8.98 -5.41
CA THR A 418 10.01 -9.11 -6.49
C THR A 418 11.42 -9.00 -5.90
N MET A 419 11.67 -8.04 -5.01
CA MET A 419 12.95 -7.87 -4.32
C MET A 419 13.33 -9.07 -3.45
N ASP A 420 12.39 -9.59 -2.67
CA ASP A 420 12.55 -10.78 -1.82
C ASP A 420 12.94 -12.01 -2.67
N ALA A 421 12.16 -12.31 -3.71
CA ALA A 421 12.42 -13.42 -4.62
C ALA A 421 13.73 -13.26 -5.43
N PHE A 422 14.07 -12.03 -5.82
CA PHE A 422 15.34 -11.71 -6.47
C PHE A 422 16.52 -11.96 -5.52
N ASN A 423 16.48 -11.40 -4.31
CA ASN A 423 17.53 -11.57 -3.29
C ASN A 423 17.76 -13.05 -2.95
N ALA A 424 16.69 -13.84 -2.81
CA ALA A 424 16.79 -15.27 -2.55
C ALA A 424 17.56 -16.02 -3.66
N THR A 425 17.39 -15.63 -4.93
CA THR A 425 17.82 -16.43 -6.10
C THR A 425 19.03 -15.90 -6.86
N VAL A 426 19.35 -14.61 -6.75
CA VAL A 426 20.43 -13.94 -7.51
C VAL A 426 21.83 -14.50 -7.21
N VAL A 427 22.03 -15.11 -6.04
CA VAL A 427 23.31 -15.71 -5.62
C VAL A 427 23.46 -17.17 -6.09
N ILE A 428 22.42 -17.83 -6.58
CA ILE A 428 22.49 -19.26 -6.97
C ILE A 428 23.59 -19.54 -8.03
N PRO A 429 23.76 -18.73 -9.10
CA PRO A 429 24.86 -18.91 -10.06
C PRO A 429 26.25 -18.53 -9.51
N LEU A 430 26.31 -17.79 -8.40
CA LEU A 430 27.54 -17.25 -7.79
C LEU A 430 28.16 -18.19 -6.75
N ILE A 431 27.39 -19.13 -6.16
CA ILE A 431 27.86 -20.00 -5.06
C ILE A 431 29.20 -20.71 -5.38
N PRO A 432 29.38 -21.39 -6.55
CA PRO A 432 30.60 -22.13 -6.81
C PRO A 432 31.80 -21.25 -7.20
N ASP A 433 31.53 -20.10 -7.84
CA ASP A 433 32.52 -19.05 -8.14
C ASP A 433 33.08 -18.40 -6.85
N LEU A 434 32.21 -18.19 -5.84
CA LEU A 434 32.67 -17.82 -4.49
C LEU A 434 33.47 -18.95 -3.82
N SER A 435 33.20 -20.21 -4.12
CA SER A 435 33.90 -21.34 -3.51
C SER A 435 35.36 -21.43 -3.98
N SER A 436 35.60 -21.27 -5.28
CA SER A 436 36.96 -21.19 -5.82
C SER A 436 37.64 -19.87 -5.41
N THR A 437 36.97 -18.73 -5.55
CA THR A 437 37.55 -17.39 -5.27
C THR A 437 37.92 -17.17 -3.80
N LEU A 438 37.10 -17.65 -2.86
CA LEU A 438 37.37 -17.55 -1.42
C LEU A 438 38.18 -18.75 -0.87
N VAL A 439 38.50 -19.72 -1.72
CA VAL A 439 39.15 -21.00 -1.36
C VAL A 439 38.43 -21.69 -0.19
N GLN A 440 37.11 -21.85 -0.34
CA GLN A 440 36.21 -22.45 0.65
C GLN A 440 35.54 -23.71 0.12
N PRO A 441 35.31 -24.74 0.96
CA PRO A 441 34.45 -25.88 0.64
C PRO A 441 33.05 -25.44 0.17
N LEU A 442 32.47 -26.20 -0.77
CA LEU A 442 31.15 -25.88 -1.36
C LEU A 442 30.01 -25.86 -0.32
N GLU A 443 30.12 -26.66 0.74
CA GLU A 443 29.23 -26.61 1.90
C GLU A 443 29.21 -25.21 2.57
N ASN A 444 30.38 -24.58 2.72
CA ASN A 444 30.54 -23.28 3.37
C ASN A 444 29.98 -22.14 2.52
N THR A 445 29.92 -22.29 1.19
CA THR A 445 29.31 -21.29 0.29
C THR A 445 27.82 -21.54 0.05
N LEU A 446 27.33 -22.78 0.11
CA LEU A 446 25.90 -23.10 0.15
C LEU A 446 25.19 -22.41 1.34
N TRP A 447 25.89 -22.23 2.47
CA TRP A 447 25.40 -21.47 3.63
C TRP A 447 24.97 -20.02 3.33
N LEU A 448 25.37 -19.38 2.23
CA LEU A 448 24.86 -18.07 1.83
C LEU A 448 23.34 -18.06 1.54
N ASN A 449 22.78 -19.18 1.07
CA ASN A 449 21.34 -19.29 0.86
C ASN A 449 20.62 -19.80 2.11
N THR A 450 21.23 -20.77 2.82
CA THR A 450 20.73 -21.24 4.12
C THR A 450 20.54 -20.10 5.11
N ALA A 451 21.54 -19.22 5.27
CA ALA A 451 21.46 -18.08 6.19
C ALA A 451 20.35 -17.07 5.82
N TYR A 452 20.12 -16.84 4.53
CA TYR A 452 19.04 -15.97 4.05
C TYR A 452 17.66 -16.57 4.36
N LEU A 453 17.44 -17.84 4.00
CA LEU A 453 16.16 -18.52 4.21
C LEU A 453 15.89 -18.80 5.69
N LEU A 454 16.92 -19.08 6.49
CA LEU A 454 16.81 -19.28 7.94
C LEU A 454 16.41 -17.98 8.65
N ALA A 455 17.07 -16.86 8.32
CA ALA A 455 16.73 -15.56 8.87
C ALA A 455 15.31 -15.11 8.46
N SER A 456 14.91 -15.40 7.22
CA SER A 456 13.55 -15.15 6.71
C SER A 456 12.49 -15.98 7.44
N ALA A 457 12.69 -17.31 7.53
CA ALA A 457 11.79 -18.24 8.22
C ALA A 457 11.63 -17.93 9.71
N ALA A 458 12.71 -17.50 10.38
CA ALA A 458 12.71 -17.18 11.80
C ALA A 458 12.14 -15.77 12.08
N SER A 459 12.45 -14.77 11.25
CA SER A 459 12.00 -13.38 11.49
C SER A 459 10.50 -13.18 11.26
N GLN A 460 9.89 -13.96 10.35
CA GLN A 460 8.48 -13.83 9.95
C GLN A 460 7.50 -13.74 11.12
N ALA A 461 7.63 -14.60 12.12
CA ALA A 461 6.75 -14.59 13.29
C ALA A 461 6.86 -13.27 14.07
N LEU A 462 8.08 -12.89 14.45
CA LEU A 462 8.35 -11.68 15.24
C LEU A 462 7.98 -10.39 14.48
N LEU A 463 8.29 -10.32 13.19
CA LEU A 463 8.09 -9.11 12.38
C LEU A 463 6.62 -8.96 11.92
N THR A 464 5.86 -10.04 11.74
CA THR A 464 4.41 -9.93 11.45
C THR A 464 3.64 -9.48 12.69
N MET A 465 3.98 -9.95 13.88
CA MET A 465 3.41 -9.41 15.14
C MET A 465 3.74 -7.94 15.34
N LEU A 466 4.95 -7.51 14.98
CA LEU A 466 5.31 -6.09 14.97
C LEU A 466 4.44 -5.30 14.00
N ALA A 467 3.95 -5.88 12.90
CA ALA A 467 3.01 -5.20 11.99
C ALA A 467 1.61 -5.04 12.62
N GLU A 468 1.15 -6.00 13.43
CA GLU A 468 -0.08 -5.83 14.23
C GLU A 468 0.05 -4.71 15.28
N GLY A 469 1.24 -4.56 15.89
CA GLY A 469 1.50 -3.60 16.99
C GLY A 469 2.01 -2.21 16.58
N LEU A 470 2.65 -2.08 15.41
CA LEU A 470 3.20 -0.83 14.86
C LEU A 470 2.44 -0.32 13.62
N GLY A 471 1.65 -1.18 12.98
CA GLY A 471 1.08 -0.97 11.66
C GLY A 471 1.96 -1.52 10.54
N HIS A 472 1.31 -1.87 9.43
CA HIS A 472 1.93 -2.49 8.26
C HIS A 472 3.01 -1.62 7.58
N GLY A 473 2.76 -0.31 7.43
CA GLY A 473 3.65 0.62 6.74
C GLY A 473 5.04 0.73 7.37
N PRO A 474 5.16 1.06 8.67
CA PRO A 474 6.46 1.15 9.36
C PRO A 474 7.26 -0.15 9.33
N VAL A 475 6.61 -1.31 9.43
CA VAL A 475 7.30 -2.61 9.40
C VAL A 475 7.77 -2.97 8.00
N LEU A 476 6.99 -2.73 6.95
CA LEU A 476 7.45 -2.91 5.57
C LEU A 476 8.62 -1.97 5.24
N LEU A 477 8.59 -0.72 5.73
CA LEU A 477 9.70 0.21 5.55
C LEU A 477 10.97 -0.28 6.28
N ALA A 478 10.84 -0.71 7.55
CA ALA A 478 11.95 -1.28 8.31
C ALA A 478 12.50 -2.57 7.67
N ALA A 479 11.64 -3.41 7.09
CA ALA A 479 12.03 -4.62 6.37
C ALA A 479 12.83 -4.32 5.10
N VAL A 480 12.45 -3.29 4.33
CA VAL A 480 13.25 -2.80 3.19
C VAL A 480 14.57 -2.21 3.66
N VAL A 481 14.61 -1.46 4.77
CA VAL A 481 15.87 -0.96 5.34
C VAL A 481 16.79 -2.11 5.76
N LEU A 482 16.28 -3.16 6.41
CA LEU A 482 17.06 -4.37 6.73
C LEU A 482 17.59 -5.05 5.45
N ALA A 483 16.75 -5.22 4.43
CA ALA A 483 17.19 -5.75 3.13
C ALA A 483 18.28 -4.87 2.49
N THR A 484 18.16 -3.54 2.59
CA THR A 484 19.15 -2.57 2.07
C THR A 484 20.48 -2.67 2.81
N VAL A 485 20.46 -2.74 4.14
CA VAL A 485 21.65 -2.89 4.99
C VAL A 485 22.33 -4.23 4.74
N GLY A 486 21.58 -5.33 4.71
CA GLY A 486 22.12 -6.66 4.40
C GLY A 486 22.78 -6.73 3.01
N THR A 487 22.15 -6.08 2.01
CA THR A 487 22.73 -5.91 0.66
C THR A 487 24.07 -5.16 0.70
N GLY A 488 24.14 -4.05 1.43
CA GLY A 488 25.37 -3.27 1.60
C GLY A 488 26.47 -4.04 2.33
N VAL A 489 26.12 -4.82 3.36
CA VAL A 489 27.07 -5.68 4.08
C VAL A 489 27.61 -6.78 3.15
N CYS A 490 26.78 -7.41 2.31
CA CYS A 490 27.29 -8.36 1.31
C CYS A 490 28.19 -7.68 0.27
N GLY A 491 27.74 -6.58 -0.33
CA GLY A 491 28.51 -5.84 -1.35
C GLY A 491 29.81 -5.19 -0.85
N GLY A 492 29.96 -5.01 0.46
CA GLY A 492 31.17 -4.47 1.09
C GLY A 492 32.06 -5.50 1.80
N SER A 493 31.71 -6.79 1.79
CA SER A 493 32.45 -7.79 2.58
C SER A 493 33.63 -8.41 1.82
N PRO A 494 34.84 -8.46 2.43
CA PRO A 494 36.01 -9.10 1.84
C PRO A 494 36.07 -10.63 2.05
N GLY A 495 35.05 -11.27 2.65
CA GLY A 495 35.12 -12.70 2.93
C GLY A 495 33.84 -13.34 3.46
N LEU A 496 33.84 -14.68 3.46
CA LEU A 496 32.65 -15.50 3.71
C LEU A 496 31.83 -15.13 4.97
N PRO A 497 32.42 -14.89 6.16
CA PRO A 497 31.62 -14.62 7.36
C PRO A 497 30.78 -13.33 7.26
N GLY A 498 31.30 -12.30 6.59
CA GLY A 498 30.56 -11.05 6.39
C GLY A 498 29.53 -11.16 5.27
N LEU A 499 29.79 -11.96 4.23
CA LEU A 499 28.75 -12.34 3.25
C LEU A 499 27.59 -13.06 3.95
N VAL A 500 27.86 -14.05 4.80
CA VAL A 500 26.84 -14.79 5.56
C VAL A 500 26.08 -13.87 6.53
N ALA A 501 26.77 -12.98 7.25
CA ALA A 501 26.12 -11.99 8.12
C ALA A 501 25.22 -11.01 7.34
N GLY A 502 25.67 -10.53 6.18
CA GLY A 502 24.86 -9.70 5.29
C GLY A 502 23.62 -10.43 4.77
N ARG A 503 23.77 -11.71 4.37
CA ARG A 503 22.63 -12.56 3.93
C ARG A 503 21.64 -12.82 5.05
N PHE A 504 22.09 -12.99 6.29
CA PHE A 504 21.22 -13.11 7.46
C PHE A 504 20.39 -11.84 7.66
N ILE A 505 21.03 -10.65 7.68
CA ILE A 505 20.32 -9.36 7.81
C ILE A 505 19.35 -9.13 6.63
N GLN A 506 19.77 -9.47 5.41
CA GLN A 506 18.94 -9.35 4.20
C GLN A 506 17.73 -10.30 4.25
N GLY A 507 17.91 -11.51 4.78
CA GLY A 507 16.87 -12.52 4.98
C GLY A 507 15.84 -12.10 6.04
N MET A 508 16.27 -11.48 7.14
CA MET A 508 15.34 -10.93 8.15
C MET A 508 14.34 -9.95 7.52
N GLY A 509 14.82 -9.06 6.62
CA GLY A 509 13.99 -8.14 5.86
C GLY A 509 13.10 -8.82 4.82
N GLY A 510 13.64 -9.81 4.10
CA GLY A 510 12.88 -10.63 3.15
C GLY A 510 11.67 -11.30 3.79
N GLY A 511 11.86 -11.99 4.92
CA GLY A 511 10.78 -12.70 5.63
C GLY A 511 9.62 -11.80 6.05
N ALA A 512 9.91 -10.62 6.60
CA ALA A 512 8.88 -9.62 6.90
C ALA A 512 8.15 -9.15 5.64
N ILE A 513 8.87 -8.96 4.52
CA ILE A 513 8.23 -8.62 3.24
C ILE A 513 7.29 -9.74 2.78
N THR A 514 7.71 -11.01 2.78
CA THR A 514 6.87 -12.14 2.30
C THR A 514 5.59 -12.31 3.12
N SER A 515 5.66 -12.09 4.44
CA SER A 515 4.55 -12.28 5.37
C SER A 515 3.61 -11.07 5.45
N VAL A 516 4.16 -9.89 5.75
CA VAL A 516 3.39 -8.65 5.97
C VAL A 516 2.74 -8.17 4.66
N SER A 517 3.38 -8.39 3.50
CA SER A 517 2.77 -8.01 2.21
C SER A 517 1.50 -8.79 1.88
N LEU A 518 1.46 -10.09 2.21
CA LEU A 518 0.30 -10.95 1.95
C LEU A 518 -0.88 -10.58 2.87
N LEU A 519 -0.57 -10.16 4.11
CA LEU A 519 -1.54 -9.61 5.07
C LEU A 519 -2.14 -8.28 4.57
N VAL A 520 -1.30 -7.34 4.12
CA VAL A 520 -1.76 -6.03 3.57
C VAL A 520 -2.75 -6.20 2.41
N VAL A 521 -2.53 -7.17 1.52
CA VAL A 521 -3.48 -7.46 0.42
C VAL A 521 -4.79 -8.06 0.94
N ALA A 522 -4.74 -8.93 1.95
CA ALA A 522 -5.94 -9.53 2.55
C ALA A 522 -6.80 -8.52 3.33
N GLU A 523 -6.19 -7.47 3.89
CA GLU A 523 -6.93 -6.37 4.56
C GLU A 523 -7.41 -5.28 3.60
N THR A 524 -6.68 -5.03 2.51
CA THR A 524 -6.97 -3.93 1.57
C THR A 524 -8.00 -4.32 0.49
N ILE A 525 -8.04 -5.59 0.07
CA ILE A 525 -8.85 -6.03 -1.08
C ILE A 525 -10.09 -6.82 -0.62
N PRO A 526 -11.30 -6.57 -1.17
CA PRO A 526 -12.51 -7.34 -0.85
C PRO A 526 -12.41 -8.83 -1.24
N LYS A 527 -13.08 -9.68 -0.46
CA LYS A 527 -12.97 -11.15 -0.51
C LYS A 527 -13.15 -11.74 -1.91
N THR A 528 -14.13 -11.23 -2.68
CA THR A 528 -14.41 -11.62 -4.08
C THR A 528 -13.25 -11.40 -5.05
N HIS A 529 -12.32 -10.48 -4.74
CA HIS A 529 -11.19 -10.13 -5.58
C HIS A 529 -9.82 -10.44 -4.95
N GLN A 530 -9.77 -10.87 -3.68
CA GLN A 530 -8.51 -11.23 -3.00
C GLN A 530 -7.69 -12.26 -3.79
N ALA A 531 -8.31 -13.35 -4.26
CA ALA A 531 -7.62 -14.37 -5.05
C ALA A 531 -6.98 -13.79 -6.34
N ARG A 532 -7.67 -12.86 -7.01
CA ARG A 532 -7.16 -12.14 -8.18
C ARG A 532 -5.96 -11.24 -7.83
N PHE A 533 -6.05 -10.51 -6.72
CA PHE A 533 -5.01 -9.59 -6.30
C PHE A 533 -3.75 -10.31 -5.79
N THR A 534 -3.90 -11.39 -5.02
CA THR A 534 -2.79 -12.29 -4.69
C THR A 534 -2.17 -12.91 -5.95
N GLY A 535 -2.94 -13.12 -7.01
CA GLY A 535 -2.45 -13.49 -8.34
C GLY A 535 -1.46 -12.48 -8.97
N TYR A 536 -1.68 -11.17 -8.78
CA TYR A 536 -0.69 -10.15 -9.17
C TYR A 536 0.61 -10.30 -8.36
N VAL A 537 0.51 -10.48 -7.04
CA VAL A 537 1.65 -10.62 -6.14
C VAL A 537 2.49 -11.86 -6.48
N PHE A 538 1.87 -13.01 -6.72
CA PHE A 538 2.61 -14.22 -7.10
C PHE A 538 3.30 -14.10 -8.47
N ARG A 539 2.72 -13.38 -9.45
CA ARG A 539 3.42 -13.11 -10.71
C ARG A 539 4.61 -12.18 -10.55
N ALA A 540 4.52 -11.20 -9.65
CA ALA A 540 5.66 -10.34 -9.30
C ALA A 540 6.77 -11.14 -8.58
N GLN A 541 6.40 -12.02 -7.65
CA GLN A 541 7.34 -12.95 -7.00
C GLN A 541 8.08 -13.81 -8.05
N VAL A 542 7.35 -14.42 -9.00
CA VAL A 542 7.93 -15.21 -10.10
C VAL A 542 8.85 -14.37 -10.99
N ALA A 543 8.51 -13.11 -11.29
CA ALA A 543 9.39 -12.22 -12.05
C ALA A 543 10.73 -11.96 -11.33
N GLY A 544 10.73 -11.84 -10.00
CA GLY A 544 11.94 -11.79 -9.18
C GLY A 544 12.76 -13.08 -9.25
N THR A 545 12.10 -14.24 -9.14
CA THR A 545 12.70 -15.58 -9.29
C THR A 545 13.31 -15.82 -10.68
N VAL A 546 12.72 -15.27 -11.75
CA VAL A 546 13.27 -15.30 -13.11
C VAL A 546 14.49 -14.37 -13.23
N ALA A 547 14.37 -13.14 -12.73
CA ALA A 547 15.41 -12.12 -12.87
C ALA A 547 16.68 -12.46 -12.07
N GLY A 548 16.56 -13.11 -10.91
CA GLY A 548 17.67 -13.43 -10.02
C GLY A 548 18.78 -14.23 -10.71
N PRO A 549 18.56 -15.51 -11.10
CA PRO A 549 19.59 -16.34 -11.70
C PRO A 549 20.11 -15.78 -13.03
N LEU A 550 19.25 -15.12 -13.81
CA LEU A 550 19.62 -14.55 -15.10
C LEU A 550 20.56 -13.34 -14.95
N LEU A 551 20.21 -12.37 -14.08
CA LEU A 551 21.07 -11.21 -13.84
C LEU A 551 22.32 -11.58 -13.03
N GLY A 552 22.19 -12.44 -12.02
CA GLY A 552 23.32 -12.92 -11.22
C GLY A 552 24.40 -13.57 -12.08
N ALA A 553 24.00 -14.46 -13.00
CA ALA A 553 24.93 -15.08 -13.95
C ALA A 553 25.57 -14.09 -14.93
N LEU A 554 24.81 -13.10 -15.42
CA LEU A 554 25.34 -12.04 -16.28
C LEU A 554 26.40 -11.19 -15.57
N PHE A 555 26.18 -10.85 -14.29
CA PHE A 555 27.14 -10.10 -13.48
C PHE A 555 28.39 -10.91 -13.16
N VAL A 556 28.26 -12.20 -12.79
CA VAL A 556 29.42 -13.11 -12.59
C VAL A 556 30.33 -13.10 -13.82
N GLN A 557 29.77 -13.26 -15.02
CA GLN A 557 30.57 -13.36 -16.25
C GLN A 557 31.17 -12.02 -16.74
N HIS A 558 30.53 -10.86 -16.48
CA HIS A 558 30.90 -9.59 -17.14
C HIS A 558 31.29 -8.43 -16.19
N ALA A 559 30.96 -8.50 -14.90
CA ALA A 559 31.18 -7.42 -13.94
C ALA A 559 31.91 -7.88 -12.66
N GLY A 560 31.88 -9.17 -12.35
CA GLY A 560 32.42 -9.76 -11.13
C GLY A 560 31.36 -9.93 -10.03
N GLY A 561 31.53 -10.96 -9.20
CA GLY A 561 30.53 -11.44 -8.23
C GLY A 561 30.02 -10.40 -7.21
N ILE A 562 30.72 -9.29 -7.00
CA ILE A 562 30.28 -8.23 -6.07
C ILE A 562 29.05 -7.47 -6.59
N TRP A 563 28.89 -7.34 -7.91
CA TRP A 563 27.75 -6.65 -8.53
C TRP A 563 26.44 -7.42 -8.45
N VAL A 564 26.53 -8.75 -8.26
CA VAL A 564 25.39 -9.62 -7.93
C VAL A 564 24.63 -9.05 -6.73
N PHE A 565 25.34 -8.63 -5.67
CA PHE A 565 24.75 -7.97 -4.50
C PHE A 565 24.32 -6.53 -4.80
N TYR A 566 25.18 -5.72 -5.44
CA TYR A 566 24.83 -4.31 -5.70
C TYR A 566 23.57 -4.13 -6.58
N SER A 567 23.26 -5.10 -7.44
CA SER A 567 22.04 -5.07 -8.27
C SER A 567 20.74 -4.97 -7.46
N SER A 568 20.71 -5.53 -6.25
CA SER A 568 19.56 -5.48 -5.34
C SER A 568 19.20 -4.07 -4.86
N PHE A 569 20.13 -3.11 -4.89
CA PHE A 569 19.85 -1.72 -4.46
C PHE A 569 18.79 -1.03 -5.32
N VAL A 570 18.62 -1.42 -6.59
CA VAL A 570 17.58 -0.86 -7.48
C VAL A 570 16.19 -1.12 -6.90
N PHE A 571 15.93 -2.37 -6.50
CA PHE A 571 14.68 -2.76 -5.87
C PHE A 571 14.53 -2.18 -4.46
N CYS A 572 15.62 -2.10 -3.68
CA CYS A 572 15.61 -1.48 -2.36
C CYS A 572 15.22 0.01 -2.42
N ALA A 573 15.79 0.77 -3.37
CA ALA A 573 15.48 2.19 -3.58
C ALA A 573 14.03 2.40 -4.01
N LEU A 574 13.52 1.57 -4.92
CA LEU A 574 12.10 1.59 -5.31
C LEU A 574 11.18 1.25 -4.12
N GLY A 575 11.55 0.27 -3.29
CA GLY A 575 10.82 -0.06 -2.06
C GLY A 575 10.76 1.11 -1.07
N MET A 576 11.90 1.71 -0.75
CA MET A 576 11.97 2.88 0.16
C MET A 576 11.23 4.10 -0.39
N LEU A 577 11.21 4.30 -1.71
CA LEU A 577 10.47 5.38 -2.35
C LEU A 577 8.96 5.13 -2.33
N VAL A 578 8.49 3.92 -2.63
CA VAL A 578 7.07 3.64 -2.84
C VAL A 578 6.31 3.35 -1.55
N VAL A 579 6.92 2.65 -0.57
CA VAL A 579 6.24 2.28 0.69
C VAL A 579 5.56 3.48 1.39
N PRO A 580 6.22 4.64 1.58
CA PRO A 580 5.63 5.81 2.25
C PRO A 580 4.37 6.40 1.59
N PHE A 581 4.17 6.17 0.29
CA PHE A 581 2.99 6.65 -0.45
C PHE A 581 1.93 5.56 -0.66
N ALA A 582 2.29 4.29 -0.45
CA ALA A 582 1.48 3.13 -0.79
C ALA A 582 0.77 2.52 0.42
N VAL A 583 1.55 2.14 1.43
CA VAL A 583 1.04 1.54 2.66
C VAL A 583 1.05 2.63 3.71
N ASP A 584 -0.11 2.90 4.31
CA ASP A 584 -0.24 4.00 5.25
C ASP A 584 0.75 3.81 6.40
N LEU A 585 1.70 4.75 6.52
CA LEU A 585 2.68 4.76 7.61
C LEU A 585 2.00 5.02 8.96
N ARG A 586 0.75 5.51 8.94
CA ARG A 586 -0.15 5.52 10.09
C ARG A 586 -0.94 4.22 10.08
N GLY A 587 -0.57 3.30 10.96
CA GLY A 587 -1.37 2.10 11.21
C GLY A 587 -2.76 2.50 11.71
N TYR A 588 -3.78 2.41 10.86
CA TYR A 588 -5.19 2.70 11.16
C TYR A 588 -5.53 4.15 11.55
N GLY A 589 -6.84 4.44 11.50
CA GLY A 589 -7.42 5.78 11.59
C GLY A 589 -7.62 6.30 13.03
N PRO A 590 -8.51 7.30 13.22
CA PRO A 590 -8.76 7.89 14.54
C PRO A 590 -9.19 6.82 15.55
N GLY A 591 -8.41 6.68 16.61
CA GLY A 591 -8.47 5.56 17.56
C GLY A 591 -7.13 4.82 17.76
N TYR A 592 -6.20 4.91 16.79
CA TYR A 592 -4.85 4.36 16.97
C TYR A 592 -3.99 5.23 17.90
N ARG A 593 -3.96 4.86 19.19
CA ARG A 593 -2.92 5.33 20.12
C ARG A 593 -1.58 4.73 19.68
N GLY A 594 -0.68 5.58 19.18
CA GLY A 594 0.60 5.15 18.60
C GLY A 594 1.42 4.27 19.55
N VAL A 595 1.88 3.11 19.03
CA VAL A 595 2.80 2.15 19.66
C VAL A 595 2.62 2.03 21.18
N SER A 596 1.40 1.71 21.62
CA SER A 596 1.15 1.59 23.05
C SER A 596 2.05 0.49 23.64
N MET A 597 2.76 0.82 24.72
CA MET A 597 3.55 -0.16 25.47
C MET A 597 2.67 -1.29 26.05
N ARG A 598 1.35 -1.08 26.19
CA ARG A 598 0.37 -2.15 26.46
C ARG A 598 0.17 -3.07 25.25
N THR A 599 0.05 -2.54 24.03
CA THR A 599 -0.07 -3.34 22.79
C THR A 599 1.19 -4.16 22.54
N LEU A 600 2.38 -3.55 22.66
CA LEU A 600 3.63 -4.31 22.59
C LEU A 600 3.69 -5.38 23.70
N ARG A 601 3.42 -5.06 24.97
CA ARG A 601 3.40 -6.05 26.06
C ARG A 601 2.31 -7.13 25.94
N ALA A 602 1.27 -6.92 25.14
CA ALA A 602 0.23 -7.90 24.85
C ALA A 602 0.61 -8.88 23.73
N GLY A 603 1.64 -8.57 22.93
CA GLY A 603 2.19 -9.46 21.92
C GLY A 603 2.82 -10.72 22.53
N ASP A 604 2.63 -11.85 21.87
CA ASP A 604 3.18 -13.15 22.24
C ASP A 604 4.69 -13.31 21.90
N TRP A 605 5.53 -12.45 22.50
CA TRP A 605 6.99 -12.48 22.28
C TRP A 605 7.64 -13.80 22.66
N VAL A 606 7.07 -14.50 23.65
CA VAL A 606 7.56 -15.81 24.09
C VAL A 606 7.29 -16.84 23.00
N GLY A 607 6.09 -16.88 22.42
CA GLY A 607 5.79 -17.72 21.26
C GLY A 607 6.69 -17.37 20.07
N GLY A 608 6.76 -16.09 19.69
CA GLY A 608 7.61 -15.65 18.57
C GLY A 608 9.10 -15.97 18.74
N MET A 609 9.64 -15.83 19.95
CA MET A 609 11.05 -16.15 20.24
C MET A 609 11.29 -17.67 20.36
N LEU A 610 10.34 -18.44 20.90
CA LEU A 610 10.41 -19.91 20.88
C LEU A 610 10.38 -20.44 19.43
N VAL A 611 9.54 -19.87 18.57
CA VAL A 611 9.47 -20.14 17.12
C VAL A 611 10.81 -19.84 16.44
N PHE A 612 11.39 -18.65 16.69
CA PHE A 612 12.69 -18.23 16.17
C PHE A 612 13.83 -19.18 16.61
N LEU A 613 13.95 -19.44 17.92
CA LEU A 613 15.06 -20.22 18.48
C LEU A 613 14.93 -21.73 18.22
N SER A 614 13.72 -22.28 18.23
CA SER A 614 13.48 -23.70 17.94
C SER A 614 13.90 -24.06 16.51
N LEU A 615 13.41 -23.30 15.52
CA LEU A 615 13.81 -23.51 14.12
C LEU A 615 15.28 -23.19 13.92
N GLY A 616 15.76 -22.05 14.43
CA GLY A 616 17.16 -21.61 14.32
C GLY A 616 18.15 -22.67 14.78
N SER A 617 17.90 -23.27 15.94
CA SER A 617 18.76 -24.30 16.54
C SER A 617 18.65 -25.64 15.80
N LEU A 618 17.43 -26.10 15.51
CA LEU A 618 17.19 -27.38 14.82
C LEU A 618 17.78 -27.40 13.40
N VAL A 619 17.54 -26.35 12.62
CA VAL A 619 18.03 -26.27 11.23
C VAL A 619 19.55 -26.12 11.18
N SER A 620 20.15 -25.37 12.11
CA SER A 620 21.62 -25.24 12.17
C SER A 620 22.29 -26.58 12.44
N GLY A 621 21.80 -27.35 13.43
CA GLY A 621 22.34 -28.68 13.74
C GLY A 621 22.19 -29.66 12.58
N VAL A 622 21.02 -29.70 11.92
CA VAL A 622 20.80 -30.54 10.72
C VAL A 622 21.69 -30.12 9.54
N SER A 623 22.03 -28.83 9.41
CA SER A 623 22.92 -28.34 8.35
C SER A 623 24.39 -28.72 8.56
N TRP A 624 24.81 -28.96 9.80
CA TRP A 624 26.17 -29.35 10.17
C TRP A 624 26.39 -30.87 10.19
N GLY A 625 25.31 -31.65 10.27
CA GLY A 625 25.35 -33.11 10.45
C GLY A 625 26.04 -33.86 9.30
N GLY A 626 27.19 -34.46 9.60
CA GLY A 626 28.04 -35.22 8.69
C GLY A 626 28.90 -34.38 7.74
N THR A 627 28.60 -33.08 7.62
CA THR A 627 29.32 -32.12 6.77
C THR A 627 30.43 -31.42 7.54
N GLN A 628 30.06 -30.58 8.51
CA GLN A 628 31.00 -29.83 9.35
C GLN A 628 31.30 -30.53 10.69
N PHE A 629 30.35 -31.31 11.22
CA PHE A 629 30.52 -32.05 12.47
C PHE A 629 29.87 -33.44 12.38
N ALA A 630 30.44 -34.43 13.08
CA ALA A 630 29.90 -35.78 13.11
C ALA A 630 28.45 -35.81 13.66
N TRP A 631 27.64 -36.79 13.24
CA TRP A 631 26.23 -36.90 13.63
C TRP A 631 26.00 -37.19 15.11
N ASP A 632 26.94 -37.89 15.74
CA ASP A 632 27.06 -38.15 17.17
C ASP A 632 27.82 -37.04 17.93
N GLY A 633 28.45 -36.12 17.20
CA GLY A 633 29.14 -34.96 17.76
C GLY A 633 28.19 -34.02 18.51
N TRP A 634 28.62 -33.52 19.68
CA TRP A 634 27.80 -32.64 20.51
C TRP A 634 27.43 -31.33 19.79
N GLN A 635 28.26 -30.87 18.86
CA GLN A 635 28.00 -29.70 18.01
C GLN A 635 26.79 -29.90 17.09
N THR A 636 26.49 -31.14 16.70
CA THR A 636 25.30 -31.53 15.90
C THR A 636 24.12 -31.83 16.81
N LEU A 637 24.34 -32.65 17.85
CA LEU A 637 23.28 -33.13 18.73
C LEU A 637 22.71 -32.03 19.64
N VAL A 638 23.52 -31.12 20.18
CA VAL A 638 23.03 -30.09 21.11
C VAL A 638 22.06 -29.12 20.42
N PRO A 639 22.33 -28.55 19.23
CA PRO A 639 21.35 -27.70 18.53
C PRO A 639 20.08 -28.46 18.10
N ILE A 640 20.18 -29.73 17.69
CA ILE A 640 19.00 -30.54 17.37
C ILE A 640 18.14 -30.77 18.62
N CYS A 641 18.75 -31.18 19.73
CA CYS A 641 18.06 -31.41 21.00
C CYS A 641 17.49 -30.12 21.60
N VAL A 642 18.23 -29.01 21.58
CA VAL A 642 17.74 -27.69 22.02
C VAL A 642 16.59 -27.23 21.15
N GLY A 643 16.72 -27.32 19.82
CA GLY A 643 15.65 -26.97 18.88
C GLY A 643 14.39 -27.79 19.09
N ALA A 644 14.52 -29.11 19.31
CA ALA A 644 13.42 -30.01 19.61
C ALA A 644 12.76 -29.71 20.98
N VAL A 645 13.56 -29.49 22.04
CA VAL A 645 13.04 -29.12 23.37
C VAL A 645 12.31 -27.77 23.33
N LEU A 646 12.85 -26.77 22.63
CA LEU A 646 12.17 -25.48 22.42
C LEU A 646 10.89 -25.63 21.59
N GLY A 647 10.85 -26.58 20.65
CA GLY A 647 9.65 -26.92 19.88
C GLY A 647 8.57 -27.61 20.72
N VAL A 648 8.96 -28.53 21.61
CA VAL A 648 8.04 -29.13 22.59
C VAL A 648 7.54 -28.08 23.58
N LEU A 649 8.42 -27.19 24.06
CA LEU A 649 8.04 -26.06 24.91
C LEU A 649 7.08 -25.10 24.20
N LEU A 650 7.25 -24.83 22.90
CA LEU A 650 6.32 -24.05 22.08
C LEU A 650 4.94 -24.72 22.00
N LEU A 651 4.88 -26.04 21.77
CA LEU A 651 3.62 -26.78 21.72
C LEU A 651 2.90 -26.80 23.08
N VAL A 652 3.63 -27.04 24.16
CA VAL A 652 3.09 -26.98 25.54
C VAL A 652 2.63 -25.55 25.87
N TYR A 653 3.41 -24.54 25.50
CA TYR A 653 3.09 -23.13 25.69
C TYR A 653 1.80 -22.73 24.96
N ALA A 654 1.67 -23.09 23.67
CA ALA A 654 0.46 -22.85 22.88
C ALA A 654 -0.76 -23.61 23.43
N ALA A 655 -0.58 -24.83 23.94
CA ALA A 655 -1.64 -25.60 24.59
C ALA A 655 -2.11 -24.97 25.92
N VAL A 656 -1.20 -24.41 26.72
CA VAL A 656 -1.52 -23.75 28.00
C VAL A 656 -2.12 -22.34 27.77
N ARG A 657 -1.61 -21.57 26.80
CA ARG A 657 -2.07 -20.19 26.50
C ARG A 657 -3.22 -20.09 25.47
N MET A 658 -4.04 -21.12 25.33
CA MET A 658 -5.27 -21.16 24.50
C MET A 658 -6.34 -20.07 24.76
N ARG A 659 -6.07 -19.05 25.60
CA ARG A 659 -6.96 -17.92 25.92
C ARG A 659 -6.47 -16.55 25.44
N THR A 660 -5.26 -16.44 24.90
CA THR A 660 -4.63 -15.19 24.45
C THR A 660 -4.28 -15.22 22.97
N ASN A 661 -3.95 -14.06 22.38
CA ASN A 661 -3.49 -13.95 20.98
C ASN A 661 -2.08 -14.54 20.84
N VAL A 662 -2.01 -15.87 20.73
CA VAL A 662 -0.78 -16.63 20.46
C VAL A 662 -0.49 -16.58 18.95
N VAL A 663 0.78 -16.37 18.57
CA VAL A 663 1.21 -16.22 17.15
C VAL A 663 0.72 -17.40 16.29
N TYR A 664 0.76 -18.59 16.89
CA TYR A 664 0.25 -19.82 16.32
C TYR A 664 -1.00 -20.27 17.08
N ASN A 665 -2.17 -19.78 16.69
CA ASN A 665 -3.44 -20.14 17.34
C ASN A 665 -3.80 -21.62 17.07
N PRO A 666 -3.77 -22.53 18.06
CA PRO A 666 -4.03 -23.95 17.83
C PRO A 666 -5.48 -24.25 17.44
N ALA A 667 -6.40 -23.27 17.50
CA ALA A 667 -7.74 -23.39 16.92
C ALA A 667 -7.72 -23.54 15.39
N VAL A 668 -6.65 -23.11 14.70
CA VAL A 668 -6.44 -23.33 13.26
C VAL A 668 -6.35 -24.83 12.94
N LEU A 669 -5.65 -25.62 13.77
CA LEU A 669 -5.42 -27.05 13.54
C LEU A 669 -6.57 -27.98 13.98
N ARG A 670 -7.76 -27.44 14.26
CA ARG A 670 -8.91 -28.25 14.74
C ARG A 670 -9.56 -29.16 13.70
N SER A 671 -9.35 -28.90 12.41
CA SER A 671 -9.88 -29.73 11.33
C SER A 671 -8.73 -30.44 10.64
N MET A 672 -8.87 -31.76 10.42
CA MET A 672 -7.87 -32.56 9.71
C MET A 672 -7.52 -31.94 8.36
N SER A 673 -8.51 -31.49 7.58
CA SER A 673 -8.29 -30.85 6.28
C SER A 673 -7.56 -29.50 6.37
N VAL A 674 -7.73 -28.74 7.46
CA VAL A 674 -6.95 -27.50 7.67
C VAL A 674 -5.51 -27.83 8.06
N THR A 675 -5.30 -28.81 8.94
CA THR A 675 -3.96 -29.30 9.29
C THR A 675 -3.22 -29.88 8.08
N MET A 676 -3.93 -30.59 7.20
CA MET A 676 -3.39 -31.18 5.98
C MET A 676 -3.14 -30.14 4.87
N LEU A 677 -3.96 -29.08 4.78
CA LEU A 677 -3.63 -27.88 3.99
C LEU A 677 -2.30 -27.26 4.46
N HIS A 678 -2.14 -27.03 5.76
CA HIS A 678 -0.91 -26.43 6.32
C HIS A 678 0.32 -27.35 6.14
N ALA A 679 0.18 -28.66 6.33
CA ALA A 679 1.24 -29.63 6.06
C ALA A 679 1.63 -29.67 4.58
N GLY A 680 0.64 -29.64 3.67
CA GLY A 680 0.88 -29.56 2.24
C GLY A 680 1.59 -28.27 1.81
N VAL A 681 1.27 -27.13 2.42
CA VAL A 681 1.98 -25.85 2.21
C VAL A 681 3.44 -25.93 2.66
N PHE A 682 3.72 -26.58 3.80
CA PHE A 682 5.09 -26.86 4.25
C PHE A 682 5.84 -27.72 3.22
N PHE A 683 5.30 -28.88 2.83
CA PHE A 683 5.97 -29.76 1.86
C PHE A 683 6.15 -29.10 0.48
N HIS A 684 5.19 -28.30 0.02
CA HIS A 684 5.35 -27.51 -1.21
C HIS A 684 6.49 -26.48 -1.09
N GLY A 685 6.65 -25.87 0.10
CA GLY A 685 7.81 -25.05 0.43
C GLY A 685 9.13 -25.81 0.34
N VAL A 686 9.16 -27.07 0.80
CA VAL A 686 10.32 -27.95 0.63
C VAL A 686 10.62 -28.16 -0.87
N MET A 687 9.64 -28.65 -1.65
CA MET A 687 9.86 -29.03 -3.06
C MET A 687 10.31 -27.85 -3.93
N ILE A 688 9.66 -26.69 -3.82
CA ILE A 688 10.01 -25.52 -4.65
C ILE A 688 11.43 -25.02 -4.39
N SER A 689 11.91 -25.09 -3.14
CA SER A 689 13.28 -24.70 -2.82
C SER A 689 14.30 -25.77 -3.22
N THR A 690 13.94 -27.06 -3.15
CA THR A 690 14.79 -28.14 -3.69
C THR A 690 14.97 -27.98 -5.20
N HIS A 691 13.90 -27.76 -5.96
CA HIS A 691 14.00 -27.53 -7.41
C HIS A 691 14.78 -26.25 -7.74
N LEU A 692 14.51 -25.13 -7.07
CA LEU A 692 15.24 -23.87 -7.31
C LEU A 692 16.74 -23.94 -6.97
N GLN A 693 17.13 -24.72 -5.95
CA GLN A 693 18.53 -24.83 -5.53
C GLN A 693 19.30 -25.89 -6.34
N PHE A 694 18.76 -27.11 -6.48
CA PHE A 694 19.53 -28.27 -6.95
C PHE A 694 19.42 -28.53 -8.46
N LEU A 695 18.40 -27.99 -9.15
CA LEU A 695 18.35 -28.10 -10.63
C LEU A 695 19.38 -27.18 -11.32
N PRO A 696 19.60 -25.91 -10.92
CA PRO A 696 20.74 -25.13 -11.42
C PRO A 696 22.09 -25.73 -11.01
N LEU A 697 22.18 -26.31 -9.81
CA LEU A 697 23.40 -26.98 -9.35
C LEU A 697 23.74 -28.22 -10.20
N TYR A 698 22.73 -29.00 -10.63
CA TYR A 698 22.91 -30.08 -11.62
C TYR A 698 23.47 -29.56 -12.96
N LEU A 699 22.91 -28.47 -13.49
CA LEU A 699 23.36 -27.90 -14.77
C LEU A 699 24.81 -27.37 -14.72
N LEU A 700 25.24 -26.86 -13.57
CA LEU A 700 26.63 -26.48 -13.37
C LEU A 700 27.52 -27.71 -13.12
N LEU A 701 27.22 -28.52 -12.10
CA LEU A 701 28.12 -29.57 -11.60
C LEU A 701 28.23 -30.81 -12.50
N VAL A 702 27.13 -31.21 -13.15
CA VAL A 702 27.08 -32.44 -13.96
C VAL A 702 27.21 -32.13 -15.45
N GLN A 703 26.39 -31.19 -15.94
CA GLN A 703 26.38 -30.83 -17.36
C GLN A 703 27.56 -29.89 -17.72
N GLY A 704 28.11 -29.14 -16.76
CA GLY A 704 29.28 -28.27 -16.99
C GLY A 704 28.95 -27.01 -17.80
N LEU A 705 27.70 -26.54 -17.77
CA LEU A 705 27.29 -25.35 -18.53
C LEU A 705 27.87 -24.07 -17.92
N PRO A 706 28.27 -23.07 -18.73
CA PRO A 706 28.69 -21.77 -18.22
C PRO A 706 27.55 -21.06 -17.47
N ALA A 707 27.90 -20.24 -16.48
CA ALA A 707 26.93 -19.64 -15.54
C ALA A 707 25.74 -18.94 -16.23
N THR A 708 25.96 -18.24 -17.35
CA THR A 708 24.89 -17.58 -18.12
C THR A 708 23.91 -18.56 -18.78
N LEU A 709 24.37 -19.72 -19.26
CA LEU A 709 23.48 -20.78 -19.73
C LEU A 709 22.76 -21.47 -18.56
N VAL A 710 23.39 -21.61 -17.39
CA VAL A 710 22.70 -22.10 -16.17
C VAL A 710 21.61 -21.13 -15.73
N GLY A 711 21.91 -19.82 -15.66
CA GLY A 711 20.95 -18.78 -15.30
C GLY A 711 19.77 -18.65 -16.27
N LEU A 712 20.04 -18.75 -17.58
CA LEU A 712 18.99 -18.81 -18.60
C LEU A 712 18.14 -20.09 -18.48
N SER A 713 18.79 -21.24 -18.27
CA SER A 713 18.11 -22.53 -18.15
C SER A 713 17.26 -22.66 -16.89
N ALA A 714 17.68 -22.01 -15.79
CA ALA A 714 16.87 -21.90 -14.58
C ALA A 714 15.54 -21.17 -14.82
N THR A 715 15.44 -20.30 -15.83
CA THR A 715 14.16 -19.68 -16.20
C THR A 715 13.15 -20.68 -16.77
N ALA A 716 13.57 -21.85 -17.29
CA ALA A 716 12.66 -22.89 -17.75
C ALA A 716 11.78 -23.46 -16.62
N LEU A 717 12.31 -23.52 -15.39
CA LEU A 717 11.58 -23.92 -14.17
C LEU A 717 10.46 -22.92 -13.80
N THR A 718 10.46 -21.71 -14.38
CA THR A 718 9.47 -20.66 -14.10
C THR A 718 8.74 -20.15 -15.35
N ALA A 719 9.14 -20.56 -16.56
CA ALA A 719 8.64 -20.00 -17.82
C ALA A 719 7.12 -20.18 -18.04
N LEU A 720 6.56 -21.33 -17.64
CA LEU A 720 5.12 -21.60 -17.74
C LEU A 720 4.32 -21.06 -16.54
N THR A 721 4.97 -20.76 -15.41
CA THR A 721 4.31 -20.37 -14.16
C THR A 721 3.43 -19.12 -14.32
N PRO A 722 3.86 -18.02 -14.99
CA PRO A 722 2.98 -16.87 -15.24
C PRO A 722 1.75 -17.19 -16.09
N PHE A 723 1.85 -18.12 -17.05
CA PHE A 723 0.73 -18.54 -17.89
C PHE A 723 -0.32 -19.30 -17.07
N PHE A 724 0.10 -20.28 -16.26
CA PHE A 724 -0.80 -21.01 -15.37
C PHE A 724 -1.42 -20.11 -14.29
N LEU A 725 -0.65 -19.17 -13.71
CA LEU A 725 -1.20 -18.17 -12.78
C LEU A 725 -2.26 -17.26 -13.44
N LEU A 726 -2.08 -16.88 -14.71
CA LEU A 726 -3.08 -16.11 -15.47
C LEU A 726 -4.31 -16.94 -15.83
N LEU A 727 -4.13 -18.22 -16.18
CA LEU A 727 -5.22 -19.16 -16.48
C LEU A 727 -6.11 -19.40 -15.26
N LEU A 728 -5.49 -19.65 -14.10
CA LEU A 728 -6.21 -19.84 -12.83
C LEU A 728 -6.93 -18.57 -12.36
N GLU A 729 -6.36 -17.38 -12.57
CA GLU A 729 -7.02 -16.10 -12.26
C GLU A 729 -8.21 -15.80 -13.18
N LYS A 730 -8.04 -15.97 -14.50
CA LYS A 730 -9.03 -15.54 -15.51
C LYS A 730 -10.21 -16.48 -15.68
N THR A 731 -10.18 -17.69 -15.12
CA THR A 731 -11.25 -18.68 -15.24
C THR A 731 -12.05 -18.74 -13.93
N PRO A 732 -13.23 -18.09 -13.82
CA PRO A 732 -13.94 -17.92 -12.55
C PRO A 732 -14.33 -19.23 -11.86
N VAL A 733 -14.43 -20.33 -12.63
CA VAL A 733 -14.69 -21.68 -12.12
C VAL A 733 -13.63 -22.11 -11.11
N PHE A 734 -12.34 -21.81 -11.33
CA PHE A 734 -11.26 -22.22 -10.42
C PHE A 734 -11.22 -21.43 -9.10
N THR A 735 -11.74 -20.19 -9.09
CA THR A 735 -11.73 -19.30 -7.92
C THR A 735 -13.05 -19.28 -7.14
N SER A 736 -14.18 -19.62 -7.78
CA SER A 736 -15.51 -19.59 -7.15
C SER A 736 -16.01 -20.94 -6.62
N HIS A 737 -15.50 -22.06 -7.13
CA HIS A 737 -16.02 -23.39 -6.77
C HIS A 737 -15.12 -24.06 -5.71
N PRO A 738 -15.56 -24.18 -4.43
CA PRO A 738 -14.72 -24.72 -3.34
C PRO A 738 -14.24 -26.15 -3.57
N ARG A 739 -14.93 -26.92 -4.41
CA ARG A 739 -14.58 -28.31 -4.73
C ARG A 739 -13.38 -28.44 -5.67
N ILE A 740 -12.96 -27.38 -6.37
CA ILE A 740 -11.96 -27.50 -7.45
C ILE A 740 -10.52 -27.25 -6.97
N ALA A 741 -10.31 -26.36 -6.00
CA ALA A 741 -8.98 -26.14 -5.43
C ALA A 741 -8.32 -27.43 -4.88
N PRO A 742 -9.01 -28.36 -4.19
CA PRO A 742 -8.45 -29.65 -3.79
C PRO A 742 -8.04 -30.55 -4.98
N TRP A 743 -8.76 -30.49 -6.11
CA TRP A 743 -8.35 -31.22 -7.33
C TRP A 743 -7.12 -30.60 -7.99
N LEU A 744 -7.00 -29.27 -7.99
CA LEU A 744 -5.79 -28.59 -8.48
C LEU A 744 -4.57 -28.88 -7.59
N ILE A 745 -4.75 -28.98 -6.27
CA ILE A 745 -3.69 -29.40 -5.33
C ILE A 745 -3.28 -30.86 -5.61
N ARG A 746 -4.24 -31.78 -5.76
CA ARG A 746 -3.95 -33.19 -6.10
C ARG A 746 -3.22 -33.33 -7.45
N ALA A 747 -3.69 -32.64 -8.48
CA ALA A 747 -3.04 -32.62 -9.80
C ALA A 747 -1.62 -32.03 -9.73
N GLY A 748 -1.45 -30.92 -9.00
CA GLY A 748 -0.14 -30.31 -8.74
C GLY A 748 0.84 -31.30 -8.12
N TRP A 749 0.44 -32.02 -7.06
CA TRP A 749 1.27 -33.05 -6.43
C TRP A 749 1.56 -34.25 -7.33
N THR A 750 0.59 -34.72 -8.12
CA THR A 750 0.84 -35.82 -9.07
C THR A 750 1.90 -35.44 -10.10
N ILE A 751 1.87 -34.19 -10.57
CA ILE A 751 2.87 -33.64 -11.50
C ILE A 751 4.23 -33.45 -10.78
N ASP A 752 4.23 -32.98 -9.53
CA ASP A 752 5.43 -32.74 -8.72
C ASP A 752 6.21 -34.03 -8.41
N ILE A 753 5.49 -35.08 -8.00
CA ILE A 753 6.07 -36.41 -7.75
C ILE A 753 6.65 -36.98 -9.04
N LEU A 754 5.98 -36.80 -10.17
CA LEU A 754 6.45 -37.25 -11.48
C LEU A 754 7.70 -36.49 -11.93
N SER A 755 7.73 -35.15 -11.81
CA SER A 755 8.91 -34.35 -12.20
C SER A 755 10.10 -34.65 -11.30
N THR A 756 9.91 -34.70 -9.97
CA THR A 756 10.98 -35.02 -9.01
C THR A 756 11.50 -36.45 -9.20
N GLY A 757 10.61 -37.40 -9.52
CA GLY A 757 10.98 -38.77 -9.87
C GLY A 757 11.79 -38.84 -11.17
N CYS A 758 11.42 -38.07 -12.19
CA CYS A 758 12.20 -37.95 -13.42
C CYS A 758 13.58 -37.30 -13.18
N CYS A 759 13.75 -36.45 -12.15
CA CYS A 759 15.07 -35.92 -11.78
C CYS A 759 16.08 -37.02 -11.38
N VAL A 760 15.61 -38.20 -10.92
CA VAL A 760 16.47 -39.36 -10.63
C VAL A 760 17.13 -39.94 -11.89
N LEU A 761 16.56 -39.68 -13.07
CA LEU A 761 17.10 -40.13 -14.36
C LEU A 761 18.14 -39.17 -14.96
N LEU A 762 18.37 -38.00 -14.34
CA LEU A 762 19.30 -37.00 -14.83
C LEU A 762 20.75 -37.41 -14.61
N ASP A 763 21.57 -37.25 -15.65
CA ASP A 763 22.99 -37.54 -15.68
C ASP A 763 23.75 -36.67 -16.71
N GLU A 764 25.03 -36.93 -16.89
CA GLU A 764 25.91 -36.24 -17.85
C GLU A 764 25.57 -36.52 -19.33
N ALA A 765 24.89 -37.62 -19.65
CA ALA A 765 24.47 -37.98 -21.00
C ALA A 765 23.09 -37.41 -21.39
N THR A 766 22.34 -36.92 -20.40
CA THR A 766 20.97 -36.43 -20.57
C THR A 766 20.92 -35.21 -21.51
N PRO A 767 20.19 -35.28 -22.65
CA PRO A 767 20.18 -34.21 -23.64
C PRO A 767 19.35 -32.99 -23.19
N THR A 768 19.71 -31.81 -23.69
CA THR A 768 19.09 -30.50 -23.38
C THR A 768 17.56 -30.53 -23.34
N ALA A 769 16.93 -31.13 -24.36
CA ALA A 769 15.46 -31.18 -24.46
C ALA A 769 14.80 -31.97 -23.31
N ALA A 770 15.47 -33.00 -22.78
CA ALA A 770 14.93 -33.84 -21.71
C ALA A 770 14.91 -33.10 -20.37
N TRP A 771 16.03 -32.49 -19.96
CA TRP A 771 16.06 -31.75 -18.70
C TRP A 771 15.26 -30.43 -18.79
N VAL A 772 15.22 -29.75 -19.94
CA VAL A 772 14.31 -28.60 -20.14
C VAL A 772 12.85 -29.01 -19.93
N PHE A 773 12.44 -30.17 -20.45
CA PHE A 773 11.07 -30.68 -20.24
C PHE A 773 10.79 -30.98 -18.75
N VAL A 774 11.71 -31.65 -18.04
CA VAL A 774 11.56 -31.89 -16.59
C VAL A 774 11.42 -30.59 -15.80
N PHE A 775 12.21 -29.56 -16.12
CA PHE A 775 12.14 -28.25 -15.46
C PHE A 775 10.79 -27.57 -15.74
N LEU A 776 10.33 -27.58 -16.99
CA LEU A 776 9.03 -27.01 -17.36
C LEU A 776 7.87 -27.70 -16.61
N VAL A 777 7.91 -29.02 -16.45
CA VAL A 777 6.88 -29.80 -15.73
C VAL A 777 6.89 -29.48 -14.22
N ALA A 778 8.06 -29.40 -13.59
CA ALA A 778 8.18 -28.93 -12.20
C ALA A 778 7.72 -27.46 -12.04
N GLY A 779 7.92 -26.62 -13.06
CA GLY A 779 7.39 -25.26 -13.08
C GLY A 779 5.86 -25.19 -13.10
N VAL A 780 5.20 -26.23 -13.65
CA VAL A 780 3.74 -26.36 -13.67
C VAL A 780 3.19 -26.90 -12.35
N SER A 781 3.85 -27.86 -11.69
CA SER A 781 3.38 -28.34 -10.36
C SER A 781 3.32 -27.19 -9.35
N HIS A 782 4.39 -26.40 -9.25
CA HIS A 782 4.43 -25.23 -8.37
C HIS A 782 3.42 -24.15 -8.76
N ALA A 783 3.16 -23.95 -10.07
CA ALA A 783 2.15 -23.02 -10.56
C ALA A 783 0.71 -23.42 -10.20
N LEU A 784 0.43 -24.72 -10.10
CA LEU A 784 -0.85 -25.26 -9.66
C LEU A 784 -0.99 -25.23 -8.13
N LEU A 785 0.04 -25.66 -7.41
CA LEU A 785 0.02 -25.78 -5.94
C LEU A 785 -0.12 -24.42 -5.25
N LEU A 786 0.73 -23.45 -5.58
CA LEU A 786 0.83 -22.16 -4.87
C LEU A 786 -0.50 -21.39 -4.73
N PRO A 787 -1.21 -21.03 -5.83
CA PRO A 787 -2.48 -20.30 -5.72
C PRO A 787 -3.60 -21.18 -5.14
N SER A 788 -3.62 -22.47 -5.46
CA SER A 788 -4.70 -23.37 -5.03
C SER A 788 -4.72 -23.57 -3.51
N TYR A 789 -3.55 -23.56 -2.86
CA TYR A 789 -3.48 -23.54 -1.40
C TYR A 789 -4.12 -22.29 -0.78
N VAL A 790 -3.85 -21.10 -1.32
CA VAL A 790 -4.46 -19.85 -0.80
C VAL A 790 -5.97 -19.86 -1.03
N VAL A 791 -6.43 -20.26 -2.21
CA VAL A 791 -7.87 -20.36 -2.53
C VAL A 791 -8.57 -21.38 -1.63
N ALA A 792 -7.95 -22.54 -1.37
CA ALA A 792 -8.51 -23.54 -0.45
C ALA A 792 -8.58 -23.02 1.00
N LEU A 793 -7.53 -22.37 1.50
CA LEU A 793 -7.51 -21.72 2.81
C LEU A 793 -8.61 -20.66 2.95
N GLN A 794 -8.82 -19.83 1.92
CA GLN A 794 -9.87 -18.80 1.89
C GLN A 794 -11.30 -19.38 1.93
N HIS A 795 -11.51 -20.59 1.39
CA HIS A 795 -12.82 -21.28 1.45
C HIS A 795 -13.05 -22.03 2.78
N VAL A 796 -12.01 -22.62 3.38
CA VAL A 796 -12.15 -23.44 4.60
C VAL A 796 -12.09 -22.60 5.89
N VAL A 797 -11.35 -21.48 5.89
CA VAL A 797 -11.26 -20.58 7.05
C VAL A 797 -12.26 -19.42 6.89
N PRO A 798 -13.38 -19.39 7.63
CA PRO A 798 -14.42 -18.37 7.47
C PRO A 798 -13.90 -17.01 7.96
N GLN A 799 -13.52 -16.14 7.03
CA GLN A 799 -13.00 -14.82 7.35
C GLN A 799 -14.01 -13.97 8.14
N TYR A 800 -13.53 -13.28 9.17
CA TYR A 800 -14.31 -12.39 10.03
C TYR A 800 -15.24 -11.44 9.23
N SER A 801 -16.39 -11.14 9.80
CA SER A 801 -17.33 -10.13 9.30
C SER A 801 -17.71 -9.23 10.49
N PRO A 802 -17.62 -7.89 10.38
CA PRO A 802 -17.94 -6.96 11.47
C PRO A 802 -19.42 -6.94 11.91
N HIS A 803 -20.26 -7.87 11.45
CA HIS A 803 -21.70 -7.84 11.58
C HIS A 803 -22.29 -9.12 12.21
N ARG A 804 -22.26 -9.14 13.54
CA ARG A 804 -23.44 -9.47 14.36
C ARG A 804 -23.21 -8.99 15.80
N GLY A 805 -24.07 -8.09 16.28
CA GLY A 805 -24.04 -7.66 17.68
C GLY A 805 -24.37 -8.83 18.60
N GLY A 806 -23.45 -9.16 19.50
CA GLY A 806 -23.63 -10.25 20.46
C GLY A 806 -22.36 -10.52 21.26
N ALA A 807 -22.50 -10.57 22.59
CA ALA A 807 -21.39 -10.85 23.50
C ALA A 807 -21.03 -12.35 23.53
N HIS A 808 -20.48 -12.85 22.42
CA HIS A 808 -19.99 -14.23 22.31
C HIS A 808 -18.72 -14.30 21.45
N ARG A 809 -17.55 -14.43 22.10
CA ARG A 809 -16.26 -14.71 21.46
C ARG A 809 -16.27 -16.14 20.87
N SER A 810 -16.86 -16.29 19.69
CA SER A 810 -17.14 -17.58 19.06
C SER A 810 -15.91 -18.21 18.39
N ARG A 811 -14.98 -18.70 19.20
CA ARG A 811 -14.13 -19.92 19.10
C ARG A 811 -13.43 -20.31 17.76
N LYS A 812 -13.56 -19.55 16.68
CA LYS A 812 -13.00 -19.81 15.34
C LYS A 812 -11.64 -19.13 15.18
N ALA A 813 -10.88 -19.54 14.17
CA ALA A 813 -9.61 -18.91 13.80
C ALA A 813 -9.84 -17.80 12.76
N ASP A 814 -9.16 -16.68 12.93
CA ASP A 814 -9.26 -15.53 12.03
C ASP A 814 -8.40 -15.73 10.78
N ALA A 815 -8.94 -15.40 9.61
CA ALA A 815 -8.27 -15.66 8.32
C ALA A 815 -6.87 -15.02 8.17
N PRO A 816 -6.58 -13.81 8.69
CA PRO A 816 -5.21 -13.28 8.77
C PRO A 816 -4.21 -14.26 9.41
N SER A 817 -4.57 -14.89 10.53
CA SER A 817 -3.70 -15.83 11.24
C SER A 817 -3.42 -17.11 10.44
N ALA A 818 -4.41 -17.60 9.69
CA ALA A 818 -4.23 -18.76 8.80
C ALA A 818 -3.40 -18.42 7.55
N LEU A 819 -3.50 -17.19 7.04
CA LEU A 819 -2.72 -16.72 5.89
C LEU A 819 -1.25 -16.42 6.29
N MET A 820 -1.03 -15.92 7.51
CA MET A 820 0.29 -15.85 8.14
C MET A 820 0.90 -17.24 8.33
N ALA A 821 0.13 -18.20 8.88
CA ALA A 821 0.59 -19.57 9.08
C ALA A 821 0.91 -20.29 7.76
N HIS A 822 0.18 -20.00 6.68
CA HIS A 822 0.53 -20.43 5.32
C HIS A 822 1.90 -19.89 4.88
N SER A 823 2.12 -18.58 4.99
CA SER A 823 3.38 -17.94 4.56
C SER A 823 4.57 -18.49 5.36
N LEU A 824 4.42 -18.55 6.68
CA LEU A 824 5.43 -19.07 7.60
C LEU A 824 5.80 -20.53 7.31
N LEU A 825 4.81 -21.43 7.21
CA LEU A 825 5.09 -22.84 6.94
C LEU A 825 5.72 -23.08 5.57
N ARG A 826 5.39 -22.27 4.55
CA ARG A 826 6.05 -22.34 3.24
C ARG A 826 7.53 -21.99 3.35
N THR A 827 7.88 -20.84 3.95
CA THR A 827 9.28 -20.41 4.10
C THR A 827 10.06 -21.35 5.03
N TRP A 828 9.42 -21.94 6.04
CA TRP A 828 9.98 -23.01 6.87
C TRP A 828 10.36 -24.25 6.04
N GLY A 829 9.45 -24.71 5.17
CA GLY A 829 9.74 -25.80 4.23
C GLY A 829 10.92 -25.48 3.32
N MET A 830 10.98 -24.26 2.78
CA MET A 830 12.10 -23.81 1.92
C MET A 830 13.45 -23.84 2.64
N CYS A 831 13.48 -23.37 3.90
CA CYS A 831 14.67 -23.39 4.74
C CYS A 831 15.14 -24.83 5.07
N VAL A 832 14.20 -25.72 5.40
CA VAL A 832 14.48 -27.15 5.64
C VAL A 832 15.01 -27.83 4.38
N ALA A 833 14.47 -27.53 3.19
CA ALA A 833 14.92 -28.10 1.92
C ALA A 833 16.39 -27.81 1.58
N VAL A 834 16.85 -26.56 1.70
CA VAL A 834 18.25 -26.22 1.41
C VAL A 834 19.19 -26.89 2.41
N SER A 835 18.78 -26.95 3.67
CA SER A 835 19.57 -27.53 4.78
C SER A 835 19.69 -29.05 4.67
N VAL A 836 18.54 -29.76 4.61
CA VAL A 836 18.49 -31.22 4.47
C VAL A 836 19.02 -31.65 3.10
N GLY A 837 18.71 -30.91 2.03
CA GLY A 837 19.19 -31.21 0.69
C GLY A 837 20.71 -31.06 0.57
N GLY A 838 21.27 -29.98 1.11
CA GLY A 838 22.72 -29.78 1.15
C GLY A 838 23.42 -30.87 1.96
N CYS A 839 22.88 -31.18 3.14
CA CYS A 839 23.34 -32.28 3.98
C CYS A 839 23.30 -33.64 3.26
N VAL A 840 22.17 -34.04 2.64
CA VAL A 840 22.03 -35.31 1.91
C VAL A 840 22.96 -35.37 0.70
N PHE A 841 23.05 -34.28 -0.07
CA PHE A 841 23.92 -34.18 -1.25
C PHE A 841 25.40 -34.32 -0.87
N MET A 842 25.88 -33.50 0.07
CA MET A 842 27.31 -33.47 0.42
C MET A 842 27.76 -34.75 1.14
N ASN A 843 26.95 -35.29 2.05
CA ASN A 843 27.22 -36.59 2.69
C ASN A 843 27.30 -37.74 1.66
N TRP A 844 26.47 -37.71 0.62
CA TRP A 844 26.50 -38.75 -0.42
C TRP A 844 27.63 -38.53 -1.44
N VAL A 845 27.96 -37.28 -1.78
CA VAL A 845 29.15 -36.94 -2.58
C VAL A 845 30.43 -37.43 -1.91
N ALA A 846 30.62 -37.14 -0.61
CA ALA A 846 31.76 -37.63 0.15
C ALA A 846 31.84 -39.18 0.14
N ARG A 847 30.71 -39.84 0.37
CA ARG A 847 30.61 -41.31 0.32
C ARG A 847 30.93 -41.90 -1.05
N SER A 848 30.40 -41.32 -2.14
CA SER A 848 30.68 -41.76 -3.51
C SER A 848 32.11 -41.45 -3.96
N ALA A 849 32.77 -40.45 -3.35
CA ALA A 849 34.20 -40.20 -3.52
C ALA A 849 35.10 -41.19 -2.74
N GLY A 850 34.51 -42.14 -1.99
CA GLY A 850 35.24 -43.14 -1.20
C GLY A 850 35.66 -42.68 0.20
N VAL A 851 35.24 -41.50 0.65
CA VAL A 851 35.48 -41.02 2.02
C VAL A 851 34.55 -41.76 2.98
N HIS A 852 35.13 -42.49 3.93
CA HIS A 852 34.41 -43.30 4.90
C HIS A 852 34.85 -42.98 6.35
N ASP A 853 33.91 -43.24 7.27
CA ASP A 853 34.02 -43.17 8.73
C ASP A 853 34.37 -41.83 9.40
N GLY A 854 33.31 -41.05 9.68
CA GLY A 854 33.06 -40.50 11.02
C GLY A 854 33.82 -39.24 11.45
N LEU A 855 35.04 -39.01 10.97
CA LEU A 855 35.85 -37.85 11.33
C LEU A 855 36.33 -37.10 10.09
N VAL A 856 35.76 -35.92 9.87
CA VAL A 856 36.38 -34.90 9.02
C VAL A 856 37.54 -34.29 9.80
N ASP A 857 38.68 -34.99 9.83
CA ASP A 857 39.92 -34.41 10.36
C ASP A 857 40.36 -33.31 9.38
N HIS A 858 40.23 -32.04 9.78
CA HIS A 858 40.27 -30.86 8.91
C HIS A 858 41.67 -30.49 8.39
N SER A 859 42.48 -31.49 8.04
CA SER A 859 43.34 -31.39 6.85
C SER A 859 42.44 -31.11 5.64
N ALA A 860 42.31 -29.83 5.26
CA ALA A 860 41.54 -29.41 4.08
C ALA A 860 42.04 -30.04 2.76
N THR A 861 43.15 -30.78 2.80
CA THR A 861 43.88 -31.38 1.69
C THR A 861 43.07 -32.41 0.88
N GLU A 862 42.19 -33.19 1.52
CA GLU A 862 41.43 -34.23 0.80
C GLU A 862 40.12 -33.70 0.18
N MET A 863 39.41 -32.77 0.82
CA MET A 863 38.36 -32.01 0.12
C MET A 863 38.90 -31.04 -0.94
N ARG A 864 40.19 -30.68 -0.89
CA ARG A 864 40.92 -30.01 -2.00
C ARG A 864 41.32 -30.97 -3.12
N ALA A 865 41.19 -32.30 -2.94
CA ALA A 865 41.47 -33.27 -4.00
C ALA A 865 40.35 -33.31 -5.05
N LEU A 866 39.10 -32.99 -4.66
CA LEU A 866 38.13 -32.40 -5.58
C LEU A 866 38.66 -31.01 -5.96
N ARG A 867 39.14 -30.86 -7.21
CA ARG A 867 39.86 -29.66 -7.65
C ARG A 867 39.05 -28.37 -7.46
N PRO A 868 39.72 -27.21 -7.28
CA PRO A 868 39.04 -25.92 -7.37
C PRO A 868 38.32 -25.81 -8.71
N TRP A 869 36.99 -25.65 -8.64
CA TRP A 869 36.11 -25.58 -9.80
C TRP A 869 36.53 -24.43 -10.74
N GLY A 870 36.98 -24.77 -11.95
CA GLY A 870 37.47 -23.80 -12.94
C GLY A 870 38.46 -24.35 -13.99
N GLU A 871 39.16 -25.44 -13.71
CA GLU A 871 39.97 -26.13 -14.74
C GLU A 871 39.08 -26.93 -15.70
N ALA A 872 39.47 -26.98 -16.98
CA ALA A 872 38.62 -27.48 -18.07
C ALA A 872 38.39 -29.01 -18.07
N ASP A 873 39.22 -29.77 -17.36
CA ASP A 873 39.26 -31.24 -17.38
C ASP A 873 38.71 -31.88 -16.09
N MET A 874 37.49 -31.50 -15.70
CA MET A 874 36.67 -32.29 -14.76
C MET A 874 36.38 -33.67 -15.36
N THR A 875 36.92 -34.73 -14.75
CA THR A 875 36.82 -36.10 -15.29
C THR A 875 35.41 -36.66 -15.19
N ILE A 876 35.11 -37.66 -16.04
CA ILE A 876 33.86 -38.43 -16.01
C ILE A 876 33.64 -39.07 -14.62
N VAL A 877 34.71 -39.48 -13.94
CA VAL A 877 34.64 -40.06 -12.59
C VAL A 877 34.17 -39.03 -11.56
N GLU A 878 34.70 -37.81 -11.59
CA GLU A 878 34.29 -36.72 -10.71
C GLU A 878 32.84 -36.29 -10.96
N ARG A 879 32.40 -36.22 -12.23
CA ARG A 879 30.99 -35.98 -12.57
C ARG A 879 30.07 -37.09 -12.05
N GLY A 880 30.47 -38.35 -12.17
CA GLY A 880 29.74 -39.52 -11.65
C GLY A 880 29.44 -39.43 -10.15
N VAL A 881 30.38 -38.95 -9.34
CA VAL A 881 30.19 -38.72 -7.89
C VAL A 881 29.07 -37.68 -7.63
N TYR A 882 29.06 -36.56 -8.35
CA TYR A 882 28.01 -35.55 -8.23
C TYR A 882 26.66 -36.04 -8.75
N VAL A 883 26.64 -36.84 -9.82
CA VAL A 883 25.44 -37.50 -10.35
C VAL A 883 24.82 -38.42 -9.29
N ASP A 884 25.60 -39.27 -8.61
CA ASP A 884 25.05 -40.18 -7.60
C ASP A 884 24.58 -39.44 -6.33
N GLY A 885 25.27 -38.36 -5.94
CA GLY A 885 24.79 -37.46 -4.88
C GLY A 885 23.44 -36.83 -5.21
N LEU A 886 23.27 -36.32 -6.43
CA LEU A 886 22.00 -35.77 -6.92
C LEU A 886 20.93 -36.85 -7.05
N ARG A 887 21.25 -38.04 -7.58
CA ARG A 887 20.31 -39.18 -7.65
C ARG A 887 19.79 -39.58 -6.28
N MET A 888 20.63 -39.57 -5.24
CA MET A 888 20.17 -39.85 -3.87
C MET A 888 19.27 -38.74 -3.33
N LEU A 889 19.65 -37.48 -3.56
CA LEU A 889 18.83 -36.31 -3.23
C LEU A 889 17.43 -36.39 -3.90
N TRP A 890 17.36 -36.67 -5.20
CA TRP A 890 16.08 -36.77 -5.93
C TRP A 890 15.22 -37.95 -5.45
N LYS A 891 15.82 -39.09 -5.07
CA LYS A 891 15.08 -40.21 -4.45
C LYS A 891 14.45 -39.80 -3.12
N VAL A 892 15.21 -39.12 -2.26
CA VAL A 892 14.71 -38.63 -0.96
C VAL A 892 13.59 -37.61 -1.14
N PHE A 893 13.78 -36.59 -1.99
CA PHE A 893 12.75 -35.58 -2.18
C PHE A 893 11.53 -36.10 -2.97
N THR A 894 11.65 -37.10 -3.83
CA THR A 894 10.48 -37.78 -4.43
C THR A 894 9.63 -38.48 -3.36
N ALA A 895 10.24 -39.09 -2.34
CA ALA A 895 9.50 -39.66 -1.21
C ALA A 895 8.81 -38.57 -0.38
N VAL A 896 9.47 -37.44 -0.15
CA VAL A 896 8.88 -36.27 0.54
C VAL A 896 7.73 -35.64 -0.27
N ALA A 897 7.85 -35.56 -1.60
CA ALA A 897 6.76 -35.17 -2.50
C ALA A 897 5.57 -36.13 -2.39
N GLY A 898 5.83 -37.43 -2.25
CA GLY A 898 4.82 -38.45 -1.94
C GLY A 898 4.06 -38.16 -0.64
N VAL A 899 4.75 -37.78 0.43
CA VAL A 899 4.12 -37.39 1.72
C VAL A 899 3.31 -36.08 1.57
N GLY A 900 3.82 -35.10 0.81
CA GLY A 900 3.06 -33.91 0.44
C GLY A 900 1.77 -34.23 -0.31
N GLY A 901 1.86 -35.11 -1.31
CA GLY A 901 0.73 -35.64 -2.08
C GLY A 901 -0.29 -36.38 -1.22
N LEU A 902 0.15 -37.20 -0.26
CA LEU A 902 -0.73 -37.86 0.70
C LEU A 902 -1.54 -36.85 1.54
N SER A 903 -0.96 -35.71 1.94
CA SER A 903 -1.72 -34.66 2.64
C SER A 903 -2.92 -34.18 1.81
N SER A 904 -2.77 -34.10 0.48
CA SER A 904 -3.84 -33.66 -0.43
C SER A 904 -4.99 -34.65 -0.64
N VAL A 905 -4.91 -35.86 -0.09
CA VAL A 905 -6.03 -36.81 -0.05
C VAL A 905 -7.04 -36.44 1.05
N PHE A 906 -6.59 -35.73 2.09
CA PHE A 906 -7.39 -35.35 3.26
C PHE A 906 -7.95 -33.91 3.17
N ILE A 907 -7.86 -33.29 1.99
CA ILE A 907 -8.33 -31.94 1.64
C ILE A 907 -9.56 -32.01 0.70
#